data_AF-A0A7S0A857-F1
#
_entry.id   AF-A0A7S0A857-F1
#
_cell.length_a   1.000
_cell.length_b   1.000
_cell.length_c   1.000
_cell.angle_alpha   90.00
_cell.angle_beta   90.00
_cell.angle_gamma   90.00
#
_symmetry.space_group_name_H-M   'P 1'
#
loop_
_entity.id
_entity.type
_entity.pdbx_description
1 polymer ?
#
loop_
_entity_poly.entity_id
_entity_poly.type
_entity_poly.pdbx_seq_one_letter_code
_entity_poly.pdbx_strand_id
1 'polypeptide(L)'
;LGLRQRAAASGRKPTLNASTIPQFVTPLVIPPVMHKWTWCKLPQAYCPPFYEIAVRQFEQQILPGGHLIDPMWGILKHRLPEDQVFKSTVVWGYGPAKDPQPDSSDLGGAVGVAPAPNSQFNYPAYTVENIRDIPTTVKWINNLVRDPWRCRWWAPKGRACEYIPHILPVDQSLHWANPEQQLTCRNGRVIDCRPPNVTDPRLAEPYHGPVPMVVHVHGGHTDSDSDGYPEAWLLPTASNLNGFVQTGSLVNKFGRRTTWLPGVADYHYRNDQPSTTSWFHDHTLGMTRANVYAGPAGFWLIRERNGGETGLVKGVLPGPAPKLGESLLQVNLPPFRRKYHEIPIVIQDRSFNEDGSLFYPKDRAFFEELDPDKLQVPLIGNRTAKSDISPIWNPEAFFDVMVVNGVSWPAFQVESDMYRLRLLNGCGSRFLNLALCKVERSGSKCKTNHNGKPWKELDFFQIGAEQSLLPKVVQVSTGYKTELPGDGSFPKRQRAASPREALLLGPAERADVLVDFRKLRPGTVVRMINSAPDAPFAGFDDPDFVPADEATTGRIMEFHVVAEDKSRDELATSPEDLVLSLPDRLDPANLVASSKACRRHHGNSWTKCGAKEQHLALVEEDSALICKTETDGTIVWEPDYVPNPEEP
;
A
#
# COMPACT_ATOMS: atom_id res chain seq x y z
N LEU A 1 13.03 22.08 -16.80
CA LEU A 1 12.09 22.84 -15.95
C LEU A 1 11.00 23.58 -16.75
N GLY A 2 10.66 23.15 -17.97
CA GLY A 2 9.64 23.82 -18.81
C GLY A 2 8.73 22.85 -19.57
N LEU A 3 8.46 21.67 -19.01
CA LEU A 3 7.55 20.64 -19.56
C LEU A 3 6.44 20.35 -18.55
N ARG A 4 5.72 21.39 -18.15
CA ARG A 4 4.50 21.28 -17.33
C ARG A 4 3.39 21.99 -18.10
N GLN A 5 2.50 21.20 -18.70
CA GLN A 5 1.29 21.53 -19.47
C GLN A 5 1.38 21.13 -20.96
N ARG A 6 0.79 19.97 -21.29
CA ARG A 6 -0.38 19.85 -22.20
C ARG A 6 -0.74 18.38 -22.40
N ALA A 7 -1.41 17.81 -21.39
CA ALA A 7 -2.13 16.55 -21.51
C ALA A 7 -3.28 16.67 -22.54
N ALA A 8 -3.01 16.49 -23.84
CA ALA A 8 -4.06 16.32 -24.85
C ALA A 8 -3.67 15.77 -26.23
N ALA A 9 -2.38 15.64 -26.62
CA ALA A 9 -2.08 15.54 -28.07
C ALA A 9 -1.06 14.48 -28.53
N SER A 10 -0.77 13.42 -27.78
CA SER A 10 -0.05 12.25 -28.32
C SER A 10 -0.89 10.98 -28.14
N GLY A 11 -0.99 10.16 -29.19
CA GLY A 11 -1.78 8.91 -29.22
C GLY A 11 -1.19 7.77 -28.38
N ARG A 12 -0.48 8.06 -27.28
CA ARG A 12 0.16 7.09 -26.38
C ARG A 12 -0.37 7.18 -24.97
N LYS A 13 -1.68 7.06 -24.85
CA LYS A 13 -2.37 6.84 -23.59
C LYS A 13 -2.54 5.33 -23.37
N PRO A 14 -2.91 4.86 -22.17
CA PRO A 14 -3.58 3.57 -22.06
C PRO A 14 -4.57 3.37 -23.19
N THR A 15 -4.60 2.18 -23.80
CA THR A 15 -5.51 1.96 -24.93
C THR A 15 -6.96 1.95 -24.47
N LEU A 16 -7.24 1.58 -23.22
CA LEU A 16 -8.57 1.76 -22.65
C LEU A 16 -8.78 3.19 -22.19
N ASN A 17 -9.81 3.85 -22.74
CA ASN A 17 -10.26 5.15 -22.25
C ASN A 17 -10.96 5.00 -20.89
N ALA A 18 -10.35 5.52 -19.82
CA ALA A 18 -10.90 5.45 -18.47
C ALA A 18 -12.34 6.00 -18.34
N SER A 19 -12.75 6.95 -19.19
CA SER A 19 -14.10 7.54 -19.17
C SER A 19 -15.19 6.58 -19.67
N THR A 20 -14.84 5.46 -20.32
CA THR A 20 -15.82 4.46 -20.79
C THR A 20 -16.10 3.38 -19.75
N ILE A 21 -15.29 3.31 -18.69
CA ILE A 21 -15.45 2.33 -17.61
C ILE A 21 -16.59 2.77 -16.70
N PRO A 22 -17.63 1.93 -16.49
CA PRO A 22 -18.70 2.24 -15.54
C PRO A 22 -18.16 2.39 -14.12
N GLN A 23 -18.52 3.50 -13.46
CA GLN A 23 -18.11 3.80 -12.08
C GLN A 23 -19.21 3.44 -11.08
N PHE A 24 -18.81 3.03 -9.88
CA PHE A 24 -19.70 2.76 -8.73
C PHE A 24 -20.72 1.63 -8.97
N VAL A 25 -20.46 0.78 -9.97
CA VAL A 25 -21.28 -0.40 -10.29
C VAL A 25 -20.80 -1.67 -9.59
N THR A 26 -19.55 -1.67 -9.13
CA THR A 26 -18.92 -2.80 -8.42
C THR A 26 -18.86 -2.50 -6.93
N PRO A 27 -19.28 -3.43 -6.06
CA PRO A 27 -19.16 -3.24 -4.63
C PRO A 27 -17.70 -3.27 -4.16
N LEU A 28 -17.41 -2.47 -3.13
CA LEU A 28 -16.10 -2.47 -2.48
C LEU A 28 -15.76 -3.88 -1.98
N VAL A 29 -14.54 -4.36 -2.22
CA VAL A 29 -14.04 -5.56 -1.54
C VAL A 29 -13.45 -5.14 -0.18
N ILE A 30 -13.83 -5.83 0.90
CA ILE A 30 -13.18 -5.71 2.20
C ILE A 30 -12.19 -6.87 2.30
N PRO A 31 -10.86 -6.61 2.37
CA PRO A 31 -9.86 -7.65 2.54
C PRO A 31 -10.08 -8.40 3.86
N PRO A 32 -10.31 -9.73 3.83
CA PRO A 32 -10.37 -10.54 5.04
C PRO A 32 -8.99 -10.66 5.71
N VAL A 33 -8.96 -11.29 6.88
CA VAL A 33 -7.71 -11.59 7.60
C VAL A 33 -7.08 -12.87 7.04
N MET A 34 -5.78 -12.80 6.70
CA MET A 34 -5.03 -13.94 6.16
C MET A 34 -4.87 -15.04 7.20
N HIS A 35 -5.02 -16.30 6.77
CA HIS A 35 -4.86 -17.45 7.63
C HIS A 35 -3.41 -17.63 8.10
N LYS A 36 -3.27 -17.91 9.40
CA LYS A 36 -2.01 -18.33 10.01
C LYS A 36 -1.74 -19.79 9.67
N TRP A 37 -0.48 -20.14 9.48
CA TRP A 37 -0.08 -21.52 9.33
C TRP A 37 -0.05 -22.25 10.66
N THR A 38 -0.82 -23.33 10.77
CA THR A 38 -0.87 -24.19 11.95
C THR A 38 0.15 -25.32 11.83
N TRP A 39 1.40 -25.08 12.27
CA TRP A 39 2.42 -26.12 12.42
C TRP A 39 2.50 -26.68 13.86
N CYS A 40 2.02 -25.88 14.81
CA CYS A 40 2.16 -26.12 16.23
C CYS A 40 0.95 -26.93 16.75
N LYS A 41 1.23 -28.02 17.49
CA LYS A 41 0.23 -28.93 18.06
C LYS A 41 -0.27 -28.48 19.45
N LEU A 42 0.24 -27.37 19.97
CA LEU A 42 -0.24 -26.79 21.23
C LEU A 42 -1.56 -26.03 20.98
N PRO A 43 -2.34 -25.71 22.04
CA PRO A 43 -3.47 -24.80 21.90
C PRO A 43 -3.02 -23.48 21.26
N GLN A 44 -3.84 -22.91 20.37
CA GLN A 44 -3.54 -21.72 19.56
C GLN A 44 -2.92 -20.55 20.36
N ALA A 45 -3.33 -20.38 21.63
CA ALA A 45 -2.82 -19.35 22.54
C ALA A 45 -1.31 -19.46 22.86
N TYR A 46 -0.69 -20.61 22.61
CA TYR A 46 0.73 -20.87 22.88
C TYR A 46 1.58 -21.04 21.62
N CYS A 47 0.96 -21.00 20.44
CA CYS A 47 1.67 -21.11 19.18
C CYS A 47 2.03 -19.71 18.68
N PRO A 48 3.33 -19.38 18.51
CA PRO A 48 3.70 -18.10 17.93
C PRO A 48 3.09 -17.98 16.52
N PRO A 49 2.52 -16.81 16.15
CA PRO A 49 2.01 -16.58 14.81
C PRO A 49 3.08 -16.88 13.76
N PHE A 50 2.74 -17.78 12.84
CA PHE A 50 3.61 -18.18 11.75
C PHE A 50 2.82 -18.14 10.45
N TYR A 51 3.43 -17.63 9.39
CA TYR A 51 2.85 -17.58 8.05
C TYR A 51 3.83 -18.15 7.02
N GLU A 52 3.30 -18.85 6.01
CA GLU A 52 4.02 -19.12 4.77
C GLU A 52 3.28 -18.36 3.67
N ILE A 53 3.87 -17.27 3.19
CA ILE A 53 3.25 -16.36 2.23
C ILE A 53 4.04 -16.40 0.94
N ALA A 54 3.37 -16.78 -0.15
CA ALA A 54 3.95 -16.77 -1.47
C ALA A 54 3.46 -15.56 -2.27
N VAL A 55 4.32 -14.99 -3.10
CA VAL A 55 3.90 -14.14 -4.22
C VAL A 55 3.69 -15.00 -5.45
N ARG A 56 2.54 -14.85 -6.11
CA ARG A 56 2.16 -15.57 -7.33
C ARG A 56 1.49 -14.65 -8.33
N GLN A 57 1.58 -15.01 -9.60
CA GLN A 57 0.76 -14.42 -10.66
C GLN A 57 -0.58 -15.17 -10.77
N PHE A 58 -1.67 -14.42 -10.87
CA PHE A 58 -3.03 -14.93 -11.10
C PHE A 58 -3.87 -13.83 -11.79
N GLU A 59 -5.14 -14.11 -12.09
CA GLU A 59 -6.05 -13.11 -12.64
C GLU A 59 -6.99 -12.57 -11.56
N GLN A 60 -7.36 -11.30 -11.63
CA GLN A 60 -8.37 -10.70 -10.75
C GLN A 60 -9.33 -9.82 -11.54
N GLN A 61 -10.61 -9.87 -11.19
CA GLN A 61 -11.60 -8.96 -11.74
C GLN A 61 -11.49 -7.57 -11.09
N ILE A 62 -10.67 -6.68 -11.67
CA ILE A 62 -10.51 -5.29 -11.20
C ILE A 62 -11.55 -4.36 -11.84
N LEU A 63 -11.69 -4.44 -13.17
CA LEU A 63 -12.68 -3.71 -13.97
C LEU A 63 -14.06 -4.41 -13.88
N PRO A 64 -15.18 -3.75 -14.19
CA PRO A 64 -16.51 -4.38 -14.11
C PRO A 64 -16.65 -5.64 -15.00
N GLY A 65 -16.88 -6.80 -14.39
CA GLY A 65 -16.79 -8.13 -15.05
C GLY A 65 -18.11 -8.80 -15.49
N GLY A 66 -19.23 -8.08 -15.52
CA GLY A 66 -20.53 -8.56 -16.05
C GLY A 66 -21.27 -9.66 -15.26
N HIS A 67 -20.57 -10.57 -14.58
CA HIS A 67 -21.14 -11.76 -13.95
C HIS A 67 -20.93 -11.88 -12.43
N LEU A 68 -19.85 -11.30 -11.89
CA LEU A 68 -19.57 -11.26 -10.44
C LEU A 68 -20.51 -10.30 -9.66
N ILE A 69 -21.42 -9.62 -10.35
CA ILE A 69 -22.11 -8.42 -9.84
C ILE A 69 -23.62 -8.62 -9.62
N ASP A 70 -24.27 -9.66 -10.18
CA ASP A 70 -25.74 -9.80 -10.13
C ASP A 70 -26.25 -10.62 -8.90
N PRO A 71 -25.76 -11.85 -8.59
CA PRO A 71 -26.31 -12.61 -7.46
C PRO A 71 -25.72 -12.23 -6.09
N MET A 72 -24.50 -11.70 -6.04
CA MET A 72 -23.80 -11.41 -4.78
C MET A 72 -24.32 -10.15 -4.06
N TRP A 73 -25.04 -9.25 -4.75
CA TRP A 73 -25.12 -7.87 -4.27
C TRP A 73 -26.48 -7.19 -4.38
N GLY A 74 -27.41 -7.64 -5.23
CA GLY A 74 -28.76 -7.06 -5.30
C GLY A 74 -28.84 -5.55 -5.59
N ILE A 75 -27.74 -4.92 -6.04
CA ILE A 75 -27.62 -3.48 -6.33
C ILE A 75 -27.98 -3.19 -7.79
N LEU A 76 -27.59 -4.08 -8.71
CA LEU A 76 -27.99 -3.98 -10.10
C LEU A 76 -29.18 -4.91 -10.33
N LYS A 77 -30.36 -4.34 -10.60
CA LYS A 77 -31.50 -5.14 -11.10
C LYS A 77 -31.27 -5.63 -12.53
N HIS A 78 -30.18 -5.23 -13.19
CA HIS A 78 -29.91 -5.40 -14.61
C HIS A 78 -28.43 -5.77 -14.83
N ARG A 79 -28.18 -6.83 -15.61
CA ARG A 79 -26.85 -7.16 -16.14
C ARG A 79 -26.27 -5.94 -16.88
N LEU A 80 -24.97 -5.67 -16.68
CA LEU A 80 -24.28 -4.64 -17.47
C LEU A 80 -24.38 -4.98 -18.97
N PRO A 81 -24.54 -3.97 -19.86
CA PRO A 81 -24.42 -4.16 -21.29
C PRO A 81 -23.11 -4.88 -21.66
N GLU A 82 -23.11 -5.72 -22.69
CA GLU A 82 -21.93 -6.53 -23.07
C GLU A 82 -20.70 -5.66 -23.39
N ASP A 83 -20.90 -4.46 -23.93
CA ASP A 83 -19.86 -3.46 -24.23
C ASP A 83 -19.30 -2.76 -22.97
N GLN A 84 -19.84 -3.08 -21.79
CA GLN A 84 -19.42 -2.58 -20.48
C GLN A 84 -18.88 -3.71 -19.58
N VAL A 85 -18.64 -4.88 -20.15
CA VAL A 85 -18.04 -6.04 -19.47
C VAL A 85 -16.57 -6.15 -19.86
N PHE A 86 -15.70 -6.11 -18.85
CA PHE A 86 -14.26 -6.16 -19.02
C PHE A 86 -13.70 -7.52 -18.59
N LYS A 87 -12.62 -7.94 -19.25
CA LYS A 87 -11.86 -9.13 -18.87
C LYS A 87 -11.18 -8.91 -17.51
N SER A 88 -10.87 -10.01 -16.85
CA SER A 88 -9.99 -10.05 -15.69
C SER A 88 -8.59 -9.55 -16.04
N THR A 89 -7.89 -9.01 -15.04
CA THR A 89 -6.55 -8.46 -15.17
C THR A 89 -5.54 -9.43 -14.56
N VAL A 90 -4.46 -9.72 -15.28
CA VAL A 90 -3.31 -10.44 -14.72
C VAL A 90 -2.62 -9.53 -13.69
N VAL A 91 -2.48 -10.03 -12.46
CA VAL A 91 -1.84 -9.35 -11.33
C VAL A 91 -0.94 -10.31 -10.57
N TRP A 92 -0.11 -9.74 -9.70
CA TRP A 92 0.57 -10.46 -8.65
C TRP A 92 -0.07 -10.15 -7.30
N GLY A 93 0.02 -11.10 -6.38
CA GLY A 93 -0.50 -10.92 -5.03
C GLY A 93 0.13 -11.89 -4.05
N TYR A 94 0.12 -11.48 -2.77
CA TYR A 94 0.55 -12.31 -1.67
C TYR A 94 -0.63 -13.13 -1.13
N GLY A 95 -0.39 -14.41 -0.86
CA GLY A 95 -1.36 -15.31 -0.25
C GLY A 95 -0.68 -16.50 0.43
N PRO A 96 -1.42 -17.28 1.24
CA PRO A 96 -0.87 -18.47 1.87
C PRO A 96 -0.32 -19.44 0.83
N ALA A 97 0.91 -19.91 1.00
CA ALA A 97 1.61 -20.73 0.01
C ALA A 97 0.90 -22.06 -0.31
N LYS A 98 0.08 -22.55 0.63
CA LYS A 98 -0.75 -23.77 0.49
C LYS A 98 -2.05 -23.56 -0.27
N ASP A 99 -2.49 -22.32 -0.46
CA ASP A 99 -3.78 -22.07 -1.07
C ASP A 99 -3.79 -22.52 -2.54
N PRO A 100 -4.94 -23.06 -3.00
CA PRO A 100 -5.10 -23.48 -4.38
C PRO A 100 -5.18 -22.27 -5.31
N GLN A 101 -5.27 -22.53 -6.62
CA GLN A 101 -5.54 -21.49 -7.60
C GLN A 101 -6.91 -20.88 -7.32
N PRO A 102 -7.05 -19.54 -7.35
CA PRO A 102 -8.36 -18.89 -7.21
C PRO A 102 -9.34 -19.49 -8.21
N ASP A 103 -10.54 -19.82 -7.74
CA ASP A 103 -11.65 -20.28 -8.58
C ASP A 103 -12.93 -19.54 -8.18
N SER A 104 -13.33 -18.60 -9.01
CA SER A 104 -14.55 -17.81 -8.81
C SER A 104 -15.71 -18.28 -9.69
N SER A 105 -15.63 -19.46 -10.33
CA SER A 105 -16.70 -19.96 -11.19
C SER A 105 -18.05 -20.06 -10.46
N ASP A 106 -18.06 -20.46 -9.18
CA ASP A 106 -19.28 -20.51 -8.35
C ASP A 106 -19.86 -19.12 -8.02
N LEU A 107 -19.08 -18.05 -8.20
CA LEU A 107 -19.49 -16.66 -8.05
C LEU A 107 -19.87 -16.00 -9.40
N GLY A 108 -19.88 -16.77 -10.49
CA GLY A 108 -20.08 -16.25 -11.85
C GLY A 108 -18.81 -15.74 -12.52
N GLY A 109 -17.64 -15.89 -11.89
CA GLY A 109 -16.34 -15.63 -12.50
C GLY A 109 -15.81 -16.84 -13.28
N ALA A 110 -14.50 -17.07 -13.19
CA ALA A 110 -13.83 -18.16 -13.89
C ALA A 110 -12.74 -18.82 -13.03
N VAL A 111 -12.35 -20.03 -13.41
CA VAL A 111 -11.16 -20.71 -12.86
C VAL A 111 -9.94 -19.83 -13.12
N GLY A 112 -9.12 -19.62 -12.10
CA GLY A 112 -7.94 -18.75 -12.14
C GLY A 112 -8.19 -17.30 -11.74
N VAL A 113 -9.45 -16.89 -11.53
CA VAL A 113 -9.84 -15.49 -11.29
C VAL A 113 -10.23 -15.26 -9.84
N ALA A 114 -9.57 -14.30 -9.19
CA ALA A 114 -9.91 -13.73 -7.89
C ALA A 114 -10.91 -12.56 -8.03
N PRO A 115 -11.63 -12.17 -6.96
CA PRO A 115 -11.64 -12.79 -5.63
C PRO A 115 -12.40 -14.14 -5.65
N ALA A 116 -11.87 -15.13 -4.92
CA ALA A 116 -12.40 -16.49 -4.92
C ALA A 116 -12.55 -17.04 -3.49
N PRO A 117 -13.58 -17.84 -3.17
CA PRO A 117 -13.80 -18.35 -1.82
C PRO A 117 -12.84 -19.48 -1.44
N ASN A 118 -12.22 -20.16 -2.42
CA ASN A 118 -11.31 -21.28 -2.21
C ASN A 118 -9.84 -20.87 -1.98
N SER A 119 -9.50 -19.59 -2.15
CA SER A 119 -8.12 -19.10 -2.16
C SER A 119 -8.02 -17.68 -1.60
N GLN A 120 -7.02 -17.41 -0.77
CA GLN A 120 -6.75 -16.07 -0.23
C GLN A 120 -5.74 -15.26 -1.08
N PHE A 121 -5.35 -15.75 -2.27
CA PHE A 121 -4.61 -14.93 -3.24
C PHE A 121 -5.53 -13.83 -3.79
N ASN A 122 -5.21 -12.57 -3.46
CA ASN A 122 -6.02 -11.40 -3.77
C ASN A 122 -5.11 -10.17 -3.94
N TYR A 123 -5.59 -9.18 -4.67
CA TYR A 123 -5.02 -7.84 -4.80
C TYR A 123 -6.02 -6.81 -4.23
N PRO A 124 -5.68 -6.03 -3.20
CA PRO A 124 -4.53 -6.23 -2.31
C PRO A 124 -4.62 -7.59 -1.61
N ALA A 125 -3.50 -8.05 -1.07
CA ALA A 125 -3.44 -9.25 -0.25
C ALA A 125 -4.35 -9.14 0.97
N TYR A 126 -4.78 -10.29 1.49
CA TYR A 126 -5.54 -10.34 2.74
C TYR A 126 -4.69 -9.75 3.88
N THR A 127 -5.37 -9.16 4.85
CA THR A 127 -4.74 -8.44 5.97
C THR A 127 -3.97 -9.40 6.86
N VAL A 128 -2.71 -9.11 7.15
CA VAL A 128 -1.97 -9.77 8.24
C VAL A 128 -2.29 -9.03 9.54
N GLU A 129 -2.94 -9.71 10.47
CA GLU A 129 -3.31 -9.14 11.77
C GLU A 129 -2.48 -9.73 12.91
N ASN A 130 -1.85 -8.83 13.66
CA ASN A 130 -0.90 -9.10 14.72
C ASN A 130 -1.40 -8.53 16.04
N ILE A 131 -0.95 -9.15 17.13
CA ILE A 131 -1.19 -8.64 18.47
C ILE A 131 0.12 -8.01 18.96
N ARG A 132 0.02 -6.84 19.58
CA ARG A 132 1.15 -6.13 20.18
C ARG A 132 1.94 -7.02 21.13
N ASP A 133 3.26 -6.88 21.07
CA ASP A 133 4.25 -7.65 21.83
C ASP A 133 4.18 -9.18 21.61
N ILE A 134 3.49 -9.64 20.57
CA ILE A 134 3.53 -11.03 20.10
C ILE A 134 4.32 -11.08 18.78
N PRO A 135 5.55 -11.63 18.79
CA PRO A 135 6.34 -11.76 17.58
C PRO A 135 5.65 -12.63 16.53
N THR A 136 5.71 -12.20 15.28
CA THR A 136 5.22 -12.95 14.12
C THR A 136 6.38 -13.34 13.24
N THR A 137 6.41 -14.61 12.82
CA THR A 137 7.37 -15.09 11.82
C THR A 137 6.68 -15.31 10.48
N VAL A 138 7.30 -14.84 9.40
CA VAL A 138 6.79 -15.03 8.04
C VAL A 138 7.88 -15.65 7.18
N LYS A 139 7.53 -16.75 6.52
CA LYS A 139 8.29 -17.31 5.40
C LYS A 139 7.77 -16.68 4.11
N TRP A 140 8.49 -15.70 3.58
CA TRP A 140 8.22 -15.07 2.29
C TRP A 140 8.80 -15.93 1.17
N ILE A 141 7.96 -16.29 0.19
CA ILE A 141 8.31 -17.22 -0.88
C ILE A 141 8.13 -16.54 -2.23
N ASN A 142 9.22 -16.37 -2.97
CA ASN A 142 9.16 -15.94 -4.36
C ASN A 142 8.77 -17.13 -5.25
N ASN A 143 7.49 -17.16 -5.63
CA ASN A 143 6.90 -18.22 -6.45
C ASN A 143 6.42 -17.68 -7.81
N LEU A 144 7.09 -16.67 -8.36
CA LEU A 144 6.86 -16.17 -9.72
C LEU A 144 7.44 -17.14 -10.76
N VAL A 145 6.69 -18.21 -11.02
CA VAL A 145 7.01 -19.29 -11.97
C VAL A 145 5.79 -19.62 -12.83
N ARG A 146 5.96 -20.41 -13.90
CA ARG A 146 4.91 -20.70 -14.89
C ARG A 146 3.65 -21.32 -14.30
N ASP A 147 3.81 -22.27 -13.38
CA ASP A 147 2.69 -22.93 -12.69
C ASP A 147 3.05 -23.05 -11.19
N PRO A 148 2.76 -22.02 -10.39
CA PRO A 148 3.16 -21.98 -8.99
C PRO A 148 2.36 -22.93 -8.08
N TRP A 149 1.29 -23.54 -8.58
CA TRP A 149 0.50 -24.53 -7.84
C TRP A 149 1.04 -25.96 -8.00
N ARG A 150 1.65 -26.25 -9.16
CA ARG A 150 2.43 -27.49 -9.35
C ARG A 150 3.88 -27.34 -8.93
N CYS A 151 4.44 -26.13 -9.06
CA CYS A 151 5.81 -25.86 -8.68
C CYS A 151 5.96 -25.69 -7.19
N ARG A 152 6.51 -26.72 -6.55
CA ARG A 152 6.77 -26.69 -5.12
C ARG A 152 8.10 -25.98 -4.85
N TRP A 153 8.02 -24.89 -4.07
CA TRP A 153 9.15 -24.00 -3.77
C TRP A 153 10.32 -24.68 -3.04
N TRP A 154 10.12 -25.81 -2.35
CA TRP A 154 11.17 -26.48 -1.58
C TRP A 154 12.05 -27.51 -2.34
N ALA A 155 11.77 -27.72 -3.62
CA ALA A 155 12.33 -28.75 -4.51
C ALA A 155 11.72 -28.57 -5.91
N PRO A 156 11.99 -27.42 -6.56
CA PRO A 156 11.42 -27.08 -7.87
C PRO A 156 12.01 -27.99 -8.95
N LYS A 157 11.16 -28.54 -9.82
CA LYS A 157 11.61 -29.38 -10.95
C LYS A 157 10.67 -29.24 -12.16
N GLY A 158 11.26 -29.32 -13.35
CA GLY A 158 10.54 -29.36 -14.62
C GLY A 158 9.98 -28.01 -15.07
N ARG A 159 9.32 -28.01 -16.24
CA ARG A 159 8.85 -26.78 -16.93
C ARG A 159 7.85 -25.96 -16.13
N ALA A 160 7.04 -26.59 -15.28
CA ALA A 160 6.10 -25.91 -14.38
C ALA A 160 6.81 -24.92 -13.43
N CYS A 161 8.08 -25.21 -13.12
CA CYS A 161 8.94 -24.41 -12.26
C CYS A 161 9.89 -23.48 -13.03
N GLU A 162 9.66 -23.19 -14.30
CA GLU A 162 10.42 -22.13 -14.98
C GLU A 162 9.97 -20.75 -14.47
N TYR A 163 10.90 -19.81 -14.33
CA TYR A 163 10.54 -18.43 -13.95
C TYR A 163 9.64 -17.79 -15.03
N ILE A 164 8.87 -16.78 -14.61
CA ILE A 164 8.16 -15.89 -15.53
C ILE A 164 8.82 -14.50 -15.53
N PRO A 165 8.83 -13.80 -16.69
CA PRO A 165 9.27 -12.41 -16.73
C PRO A 165 8.26 -11.50 -16.02
N HIS A 166 8.67 -10.25 -15.79
CA HIS A 166 7.74 -9.23 -15.28
C HIS A 166 6.61 -8.97 -16.29
N ILE A 167 5.40 -8.72 -15.79
CA ILE A 167 4.22 -8.38 -16.63
C ILE A 167 4.23 -6.94 -17.17
N LEU A 168 5.24 -6.16 -16.80
CA LEU A 168 5.41 -4.74 -17.13
C LEU A 168 6.83 -4.54 -17.68
N PRO A 169 7.08 -3.46 -18.45
CA PRO A 169 8.41 -3.11 -18.91
C PRO A 169 9.39 -2.87 -17.75
N VAL A 170 10.49 -3.61 -17.72
CA VAL A 170 11.57 -3.46 -16.75
C VAL A 170 12.83 -2.98 -17.47
N ASP A 171 13.42 -1.93 -16.94
CA ASP A 171 14.60 -1.30 -17.50
C ASP A 171 15.88 -1.88 -16.88
N GLN A 172 16.67 -2.58 -17.70
CA GLN A 172 17.93 -3.19 -17.27
C GLN A 172 19.11 -2.20 -17.24
N SER A 173 18.92 -0.96 -17.69
CA SER A 173 19.93 0.09 -17.67
C SER A 173 20.01 0.85 -16.33
N LEU A 174 19.06 0.62 -15.43
CA LEU A 174 19.05 1.21 -14.10
C LEU A 174 20.12 0.61 -13.20
N HIS A 175 20.37 1.27 -12.06
CA HIS A 175 20.99 0.58 -10.94
C HIS A 175 19.91 -0.29 -10.30
N TRP A 176 20.02 -1.61 -10.45
CA TRP A 176 18.98 -2.53 -10.00
C TRP A 176 19.52 -3.88 -9.55
N ALA A 177 18.61 -4.68 -8.98
CA ALA A 177 18.87 -5.94 -8.31
C ALA A 177 19.74 -6.93 -9.11
N ASN A 178 19.31 -7.37 -10.29
CA ASN A 178 19.94 -8.51 -10.97
C ASN A 178 20.06 -8.31 -12.49
N PRO A 179 20.93 -7.40 -12.96
CA PRO A 179 21.28 -7.37 -14.38
C PRO A 179 21.76 -8.75 -14.82
N GLU A 180 21.37 -9.21 -16.01
CA GLU A 180 21.81 -10.51 -16.54
C GLU A 180 23.33 -10.66 -16.38
N GLN A 181 23.84 -11.84 -16.00
CA GLN A 181 25.28 -12.00 -15.67
C GLN A 181 26.23 -11.60 -16.82
N GLN A 182 25.72 -11.54 -18.06
CA GLN A 182 26.47 -11.08 -19.23
C GLN A 182 26.66 -9.55 -19.29
N LEU A 183 26.05 -8.81 -18.38
CA LEU A 183 26.19 -7.38 -18.14
C LEU A 183 27.04 -7.18 -16.87
N THR A 184 28.31 -7.59 -16.91
CA THR A 184 29.24 -7.49 -15.78
C THR A 184 29.34 -6.05 -15.26
N CYS A 185 29.16 -5.86 -13.95
CA CYS A 185 29.24 -4.56 -13.29
C CYS A 185 30.68 -4.01 -13.27
N ARG A 186 30.82 -2.73 -12.91
CA ARG A 186 32.11 -2.17 -12.51
C ARG A 186 32.69 -2.98 -11.34
N ASN A 187 34.00 -3.23 -11.35
CA ASN A 187 34.73 -3.96 -10.30
C ASN A 187 34.42 -5.47 -10.19
N GLY A 188 33.91 -6.12 -11.25
CA GLY A 188 33.71 -7.58 -11.29
C GLY A 188 32.51 -8.09 -10.50
N ARG A 189 31.67 -7.19 -9.96
CA ARG A 189 30.34 -7.56 -9.43
C ARG A 189 29.39 -7.91 -10.57
N VAL A 190 28.30 -8.61 -10.24
CA VAL A 190 27.26 -9.05 -11.20
C VAL A 190 25.83 -8.82 -10.67
N ILE A 191 25.68 -8.08 -9.57
CA ILE A 191 24.41 -7.77 -8.88
C ILE A 191 24.44 -6.36 -8.30
N ASP A 192 23.27 -5.82 -7.99
CA ASP A 192 23.06 -4.52 -7.34
C ASP A 192 23.93 -3.44 -7.98
N CYS A 193 23.73 -3.26 -9.27
CA CYS A 193 24.56 -2.37 -10.04
C CYS A 193 23.87 -1.86 -11.29
N ARG A 194 24.42 -0.78 -11.83
CA ARG A 194 24.19 -0.37 -13.22
C ARG A 194 25.29 -0.98 -14.11
N PRO A 195 24.94 -1.63 -15.23
CA PRO A 195 25.93 -2.09 -16.21
C PRO A 195 26.82 -0.94 -16.71
N PRO A 196 28.17 -1.10 -16.73
CA PRO A 196 29.11 -0.01 -17.03
C PRO A 196 29.23 0.29 -18.53
N ASN A 197 28.95 -0.68 -19.41
CA ASN A 197 29.04 -0.52 -20.85
C ASN A 197 27.75 0.12 -21.41
N VAL A 198 27.67 1.45 -21.33
CA VAL A 198 26.50 2.22 -21.79
C VAL A 198 26.22 2.13 -23.29
N THR A 199 27.09 1.52 -24.09
CA THR A 199 26.86 1.31 -25.54
C THR A 199 26.40 -0.11 -25.88
N ASP A 200 26.15 -0.95 -24.87
CA ASP A 200 25.64 -2.31 -25.07
C ASP A 200 24.17 -2.28 -25.50
N PRO A 201 23.80 -2.73 -26.71
CA PRO A 201 22.44 -2.62 -27.23
C PRO A 201 21.42 -3.37 -26.39
N ARG A 202 21.83 -4.35 -25.57
CA ARG A 202 20.92 -5.02 -24.65
C ARG A 202 20.31 -4.03 -23.65
N LEU A 203 21.04 -3.00 -23.24
CA LEU A 203 20.52 -1.97 -22.33
C LEU A 203 19.37 -1.14 -22.91
N ALA A 204 19.12 -1.25 -24.23
CA ALA A 204 17.97 -0.62 -24.87
C ALA A 204 16.70 -1.49 -24.86
N GLU A 205 16.83 -2.78 -24.59
CA GLU A 205 15.74 -3.75 -24.61
C GLU A 205 15.12 -3.95 -23.22
N PRO A 206 13.83 -4.32 -23.12
CA PRO A 206 13.24 -4.70 -21.85
C PRO A 206 13.90 -5.95 -21.24
N TYR A 207 13.94 -6.01 -19.91
CA TYR A 207 14.37 -7.20 -19.19
C TYR A 207 13.30 -8.30 -19.20
N HIS A 208 13.70 -9.53 -19.52
CA HIS A 208 12.81 -10.70 -19.63
C HIS A 208 13.24 -11.88 -18.74
N GLY A 209 14.19 -11.67 -17.82
CA GLY A 209 14.67 -12.71 -16.91
C GLY A 209 13.77 -12.91 -15.67
N PRO A 210 14.23 -13.68 -14.69
CA PRO A 210 13.52 -13.92 -13.43
C PRO A 210 13.37 -12.63 -12.61
N VAL A 211 12.26 -12.52 -11.87
CA VAL A 211 11.91 -11.33 -11.10
C VAL A 211 12.43 -11.44 -9.66
N PRO A 212 13.36 -10.57 -9.22
CA PRO A 212 13.76 -10.48 -7.82
C PRO A 212 12.65 -9.88 -6.95
N MET A 213 12.54 -10.37 -5.72
CA MET A 213 11.57 -9.89 -4.71
C MET A 213 12.23 -9.76 -3.33
N VAL A 214 11.83 -8.74 -2.58
CA VAL A 214 12.12 -8.57 -1.15
C VAL A 214 10.95 -7.87 -0.48
N VAL A 215 10.47 -8.36 0.65
CA VAL A 215 9.29 -7.79 1.32
C VAL A 215 9.71 -6.83 2.43
N HIS A 216 9.13 -5.64 2.41
CA HIS A 216 9.22 -4.67 3.48
C HIS A 216 7.87 -4.54 4.20
N VAL A 217 7.90 -4.49 5.53
CA VAL A 217 6.71 -4.17 6.35
C VAL A 217 6.84 -2.72 6.78
N HIS A 218 6.26 -1.84 5.96
CA HIS A 218 6.35 -0.40 6.09
C HIS A 218 5.65 0.09 7.36
N GLY A 219 6.41 0.84 8.16
CA GLY A 219 6.03 1.31 9.49
C GLY A 219 6.22 0.29 10.60
N GLY A 220 6.86 -0.85 10.35
CA GLY A 220 7.19 -1.85 11.36
C GLY A 220 8.51 -1.58 12.07
N HIS A 221 8.54 -1.65 13.40
CA HIS A 221 9.75 -1.73 14.20
C HIS A 221 10.30 -3.16 14.10
N THR A 222 11.29 -3.32 13.21
CA THR A 222 11.80 -4.61 12.77
C THR A 222 13.32 -4.63 12.79
N ASP A 223 13.88 -5.82 12.91
CA ASP A 223 15.32 -6.02 12.82
C ASP A 223 15.78 -5.88 11.35
N SER A 224 17.01 -5.39 11.17
CA SER A 224 17.64 -5.19 9.85
C SER A 224 17.59 -6.43 8.95
N ASP A 225 17.64 -7.64 9.51
CA ASP A 225 17.57 -8.89 8.75
C ASP A 225 16.17 -9.20 8.18
N SER A 226 15.14 -8.51 8.68
CA SER A 226 13.72 -8.73 8.35
C SER A 226 13.02 -7.48 7.82
N ASP A 227 13.74 -6.36 7.70
CA ASP A 227 13.19 -5.09 7.22
C ASP A 227 12.93 -5.08 5.71
N GLY A 228 13.70 -5.85 4.95
CA GLY A 228 13.57 -5.91 3.51
C GLY A 228 14.42 -4.89 2.76
N TYR A 229 15.70 -4.75 3.16
CA TYR A 229 16.69 -3.95 2.42
C TYR A 229 16.60 -4.18 0.91
N PRO A 230 16.66 -3.12 0.09
CA PRO A 230 16.49 -3.23 -1.35
C PRO A 230 17.42 -4.24 -2.04
N GLU A 231 18.64 -4.41 -1.53
CA GLU A 231 19.67 -5.34 -2.00
C GLU A 231 19.63 -6.72 -1.31
N ALA A 232 18.63 -6.99 -0.47
CA ALA A 232 18.41 -8.29 0.19
C ALA A 232 17.37 -9.15 -0.56
N TRP A 233 17.23 -8.95 -1.87
CA TRP A 233 16.27 -9.65 -2.71
C TRP A 233 16.64 -11.10 -3.02
N LEU A 234 15.62 -11.88 -3.39
CA LEU A 234 15.72 -13.28 -3.79
C LEU A 234 15.02 -13.50 -5.13
N LEU A 235 15.65 -14.26 -6.03
CA LEU A 235 14.99 -14.77 -7.24
C LEU A 235 13.95 -15.85 -6.91
N PRO A 236 13.00 -16.13 -7.82
CA PRO A 236 12.05 -17.22 -7.64
C PRO A 236 12.78 -18.55 -7.54
N THR A 237 12.13 -19.49 -6.88
CA THR A 237 12.63 -20.86 -6.80
C THR A 237 12.36 -21.59 -8.14
N ALA A 238 13.20 -21.33 -9.14
CA ALA A 238 12.97 -21.75 -10.52
C ALA A 238 14.03 -22.73 -11.05
N SER A 239 13.66 -23.50 -12.07
CA SER A 239 14.49 -24.56 -12.66
C SER A 239 15.46 -24.08 -13.75
N ASN A 240 15.27 -22.87 -14.29
CA ASN A 240 15.99 -22.32 -15.43
C ASN A 240 16.78 -21.03 -15.10
N LEU A 241 17.42 -20.97 -13.94
CA LEU A 241 18.17 -19.78 -13.47
C LEU A 241 19.62 -19.69 -13.96
N ASN A 242 19.99 -20.46 -15.00
CA ASN A 242 21.35 -20.42 -15.55
C ASN A 242 21.65 -19.02 -16.10
N GLY A 243 22.76 -18.41 -15.68
CA GLY A 243 23.12 -17.05 -16.11
C GLY A 243 22.58 -15.93 -15.22
N PHE A 244 21.99 -16.25 -14.05
CA PHE A 244 21.47 -15.26 -13.10
C PHE A 244 22.03 -15.47 -11.69
N VAL A 245 22.24 -14.38 -10.96
CA VAL A 245 22.55 -14.46 -9.53
C VAL A 245 21.26 -14.56 -8.74
N GLN A 246 21.19 -15.49 -7.79
CA GLN A 246 19.93 -15.88 -7.16
C GLN A 246 19.54 -15.01 -5.96
N THR A 247 20.48 -14.24 -5.41
CA THR A 247 20.29 -13.43 -4.20
C THR A 247 21.08 -12.13 -4.29
N GLY A 248 20.55 -11.07 -3.71
CA GLY A 248 21.21 -9.77 -3.62
C GLY A 248 22.39 -9.74 -2.65
N SER A 249 23.16 -8.66 -2.70
CA SER A 249 24.43 -8.51 -2.00
C SER A 249 24.29 -8.37 -0.48
N LEU A 250 23.11 -7.97 0.01
CA LEU A 250 22.82 -7.79 1.43
C LEU A 250 22.09 -8.97 2.09
N VAL A 251 21.76 -10.02 1.33
CA VAL A 251 21.16 -11.24 1.91
C VAL A 251 22.08 -11.84 2.98
N ASN A 252 21.52 -12.05 4.18
CA ASN A 252 22.21 -12.57 5.38
C ASN A 252 23.44 -11.74 5.83
N LYS A 253 23.54 -10.46 5.45
CA LYS A 253 24.64 -9.60 5.89
C LYS A 253 24.45 -9.03 7.30
N PHE A 254 23.21 -8.83 7.70
CA PHE A 254 22.87 -8.24 8.99
C PHE A 254 22.09 -9.24 9.83
N GLY A 255 22.28 -9.18 11.15
CA GLY A 255 21.54 -9.99 12.11
C GLY A 255 21.68 -11.50 11.89
N ARG A 256 20.55 -12.21 11.98
CA ARG A 256 20.50 -13.66 11.77
C ARG A 256 20.41 -14.01 10.29
N ARG A 257 20.79 -15.23 9.98
CA ARG A 257 20.53 -15.82 8.66
C ARG A 257 19.02 -16.02 8.47
N THR A 258 18.46 -15.37 7.45
CA THR A 258 17.04 -15.43 7.09
C THR A 258 16.78 -16.30 5.87
N THR A 259 17.76 -16.52 5.01
CA THR A 259 17.62 -17.36 3.81
C THR A 259 18.31 -18.71 3.99
N TRP A 260 17.48 -19.76 4.13
CA TRP A 260 17.92 -21.15 4.25
C TRP A 260 17.65 -21.98 2.99
N LEU A 261 16.69 -21.56 2.17
CA LEU A 261 16.30 -22.19 0.91
C LEU A 261 16.30 -21.15 -0.22
N PRO A 262 16.61 -21.53 -1.47
CA PRO A 262 16.50 -20.62 -2.61
C PRO A 262 15.10 -20.02 -2.70
N GLY A 263 15.01 -18.72 -3.02
CA GLY A 263 13.74 -18.01 -3.18
C GLY A 263 12.86 -17.88 -1.94
N VAL A 264 13.41 -18.15 -0.75
CA VAL A 264 12.67 -18.11 0.52
C VAL A 264 13.39 -17.27 1.58
N ALA A 265 12.68 -16.33 2.21
CA ALA A 265 13.16 -15.53 3.32
C ALA A 265 12.33 -15.78 4.59
N ASP A 266 12.98 -16.15 5.69
CA ASP A 266 12.36 -16.33 7.00
C ASP A 266 12.54 -15.04 7.82
N TYR A 267 11.54 -14.15 7.81
CA TYR A 267 11.55 -12.85 8.48
C TYR A 267 10.81 -12.91 9.82
N HIS A 268 11.28 -12.13 10.80
CA HIS A 268 10.73 -12.09 12.15
C HIS A 268 10.39 -10.65 12.51
N TYR A 269 9.14 -10.43 12.89
CA TYR A 269 8.60 -9.13 13.23
C TYR A 269 8.23 -9.11 14.70
N ARG A 270 8.77 -8.14 15.43
CA ARG A 270 8.61 -8.03 16.89
C ARG A 270 7.17 -7.65 17.28
N ASN A 271 6.56 -6.77 16.48
CA ASN A 271 5.25 -6.16 16.75
C ASN A 271 5.17 -5.50 18.14
N ASP A 272 6.28 -4.96 18.65
CA ASP A 272 6.41 -4.37 19.99
C ASP A 272 6.20 -2.83 20.00
N GLN A 273 5.77 -2.26 18.87
CA GLN A 273 5.34 -0.88 18.74
C GLN A 273 3.85 -0.70 19.11
N PRO A 274 3.35 0.54 19.25
CA PRO A 274 1.92 0.80 19.44
C PRO A 274 1.01 0.15 18.39
N SER A 275 -0.25 -0.05 18.73
CA SER A 275 -1.24 -0.47 17.75
C SER A 275 -1.36 0.58 16.64
N THR A 276 -1.35 0.12 15.40
CA THR A 276 -1.26 0.98 14.21
C THR A 276 -1.70 0.26 12.94
N THR A 277 -1.90 1.05 11.88
CA THR A 277 -2.06 0.61 10.50
C THR A 277 -0.70 0.65 9.79
N SER A 278 -0.06 -0.51 9.67
CA SER A 278 1.10 -0.71 8.80
C SER A 278 0.67 -1.44 7.52
N TRP A 279 1.58 -1.59 6.57
CA TRP A 279 1.34 -2.33 5.33
C TRP A 279 2.62 -3.01 4.87
N PHE A 280 2.51 -4.00 4.00
CA PHE A 280 3.65 -4.72 3.44
C PHE A 280 3.60 -4.72 1.93
N HIS A 281 4.77 -4.65 1.30
CA HIS A 281 4.93 -4.56 -0.14
C HIS A 281 6.35 -4.99 -0.56
N ASP A 282 6.57 -5.14 -1.88
CA ASP A 282 7.93 -5.36 -2.39
C ASP A 282 8.81 -4.10 -2.24
N HIS A 283 10.11 -4.28 -2.04
CA HIS A 283 11.08 -3.20 -1.88
C HIS A 283 12.36 -3.40 -2.71
N THR A 284 12.28 -4.15 -3.80
CA THR A 284 13.45 -4.59 -4.57
C THR A 284 14.14 -3.44 -5.30
N LEU A 285 15.47 -3.37 -5.16
CA LEU A 285 16.31 -2.33 -5.79
C LEU A 285 16.02 -2.18 -7.29
N GLY A 286 15.63 -0.98 -7.70
CA GLY A 286 15.35 -0.60 -9.10
C GLY A 286 14.05 -1.17 -9.68
N MET A 287 13.29 -1.99 -8.93
CA MET A 287 12.07 -2.66 -9.40
C MET A 287 10.83 -2.40 -8.54
N THR A 288 10.96 -1.84 -7.33
CA THR A 288 9.83 -1.55 -6.43
C THR A 288 8.61 -0.96 -7.15
N ARG A 289 8.82 0.07 -7.99
CA ARG A 289 7.74 0.73 -8.74
C ARG A 289 6.90 -0.23 -9.60
N ALA A 290 7.54 -1.21 -10.22
CA ALA A 290 6.91 -2.15 -11.14
C ALA A 290 6.33 -3.33 -10.38
N ASN A 291 7.10 -3.86 -9.41
CA ASN A 291 6.69 -4.96 -8.56
C ASN A 291 5.43 -4.58 -7.77
N VAL A 292 5.40 -3.43 -7.08
CA VAL A 292 4.22 -2.97 -6.32
C VAL A 292 3.03 -2.67 -7.23
N TYR A 293 3.26 -2.07 -8.41
CA TYR A 293 2.20 -1.78 -9.38
C TYR A 293 1.51 -3.05 -9.89
N ALA A 294 2.26 -4.15 -10.03
CA ALA A 294 1.73 -5.46 -10.40
C ALA A 294 0.74 -6.03 -9.36
N GLY A 295 0.71 -5.53 -8.12
CA GLY A 295 -0.29 -5.83 -7.10
C GLY A 295 0.14 -6.41 -5.73
N PRO A 296 1.36 -6.93 -5.48
CA PRO A 296 1.71 -7.59 -4.23
C PRO A 296 1.91 -6.54 -3.11
N ALA A 297 0.82 -6.18 -2.45
CA ALA A 297 0.77 -5.33 -1.27
C ALA A 297 -0.43 -5.70 -0.38
N GLY A 298 -0.35 -5.49 0.93
CA GLY A 298 -1.45 -5.76 1.85
C GLY A 298 -1.28 -5.05 3.19
N PHE A 299 -2.33 -5.03 4.01
CA PHE A 299 -2.29 -4.40 5.33
C PHE A 299 -1.59 -5.29 6.36
N TRP A 300 -0.83 -4.67 7.25
CA TRP A 300 -0.23 -5.24 8.45
C TRP A 300 -0.79 -4.50 9.67
N LEU A 301 -1.83 -5.04 10.31
CA LEU A 301 -2.46 -4.38 11.44
C LEU A 301 -1.85 -4.91 12.75
N ILE A 302 -1.50 -4.00 13.65
CA ILE A 302 -1.09 -4.35 15.03
C ILE A 302 -2.23 -3.94 15.94
N ARG A 303 -2.75 -4.89 16.73
CA ARG A 303 -3.88 -4.71 17.65
C ARG A 303 -3.42 -4.85 19.10
N GLU A 304 -4.12 -4.19 20.01
CA GLU A 304 -3.97 -4.43 21.43
C GLU A 304 -4.55 -5.79 21.85
N ARG A 305 -3.91 -6.47 22.81
CA ARG A 305 -4.26 -7.85 23.22
C ARG A 305 -5.69 -7.98 23.75
N ASN A 306 -6.16 -6.98 24.49
CA ASN A 306 -7.43 -7.01 25.19
C ASN A 306 -8.51 -6.15 24.50
N GLY A 307 -8.32 -5.83 23.22
CA GLY A 307 -9.14 -4.85 22.51
C GLY A 307 -8.71 -3.41 22.81
N GLY A 308 -9.36 -2.45 22.13
CA GLY A 308 -8.95 -1.04 22.15
C GLY A 308 -7.78 -0.76 21.22
N GLU A 309 -7.15 0.41 21.42
CA GLU A 309 -6.01 0.89 20.65
C GLU A 309 -5.06 1.64 21.60
N THR A 310 -3.75 1.57 21.35
CA THR A 310 -2.78 2.41 22.06
C THR A 310 -3.14 3.88 21.83
N GLY A 311 -3.17 4.67 22.91
CA GLY A 311 -3.53 6.09 22.86
C GLY A 311 -5.04 6.39 22.95
N LEU A 312 -5.92 5.38 22.99
CA LEU A 312 -7.33 5.60 23.29
C LEU A 312 -7.55 5.63 24.81
N VAL A 313 -7.83 6.80 25.37
CA VAL A 313 -8.04 7.00 26.82
C VAL A 313 -9.49 6.78 27.21
N LYS A 314 -10.43 7.28 26.40
CA LYS A 314 -11.87 7.17 26.66
C LYS A 314 -12.67 7.12 25.36
N GLY A 315 -13.66 6.23 25.33
CA GLY A 315 -14.62 6.06 24.24
C GLY A 315 -14.49 4.72 23.53
N VAL A 316 -15.37 4.49 22.58
CA VAL A 316 -15.48 3.26 21.78
C VAL A 316 -15.35 3.63 20.31
N LEU A 317 -14.35 3.06 19.64
CA LEU A 317 -14.15 3.25 18.20
C LEU A 317 -15.09 2.34 17.40
N PRO A 318 -15.51 2.75 16.17
CA PRO A 318 -16.35 1.92 15.32
C PRO A 318 -15.72 0.55 14.99
N GLY A 319 -16.54 -0.49 15.02
CA GLY A 319 -16.16 -1.86 14.67
C GLY A 319 -17.37 -2.78 14.55
N PRO A 320 -17.15 -4.10 14.45
CA PRO A 320 -15.87 -4.78 14.30
C PRO A 320 -15.21 -4.61 12.92
N ALA A 321 -13.91 -4.91 12.82
CA ALA A 321 -13.23 -5.28 11.58
C ALA A 321 -13.44 -6.78 11.26
N PRO A 322 -13.12 -7.23 10.02
CA PRO A 322 -12.99 -8.64 9.71
C PRO A 322 -12.05 -9.36 10.70
N LYS A 323 -12.42 -10.57 11.10
CA LYS A 323 -11.67 -11.40 12.06
C LYS A 323 -11.03 -12.60 11.38
N LEU A 324 -9.97 -13.12 12.01
CA LEU A 324 -9.33 -14.36 11.58
C LEU A 324 -10.34 -15.52 11.51
N GLY A 325 -10.37 -16.20 10.37
CA GLY A 325 -11.24 -17.36 10.11
C GLY A 325 -12.56 -17.02 9.40
N GLU A 326 -12.88 -15.74 9.21
CA GLU A 326 -14.03 -15.34 8.38
C GLU A 326 -13.69 -15.46 6.89
N SER A 327 -14.56 -16.11 6.13
CA SER A 327 -14.37 -16.32 4.69
C SER A 327 -14.63 -15.05 3.88
N LEU A 328 -14.12 -15.01 2.65
CA LEU A 328 -14.41 -13.95 1.68
C LEU A 328 -15.92 -13.64 1.60
N LEU A 329 -16.74 -14.70 1.53
CA LEU A 329 -18.19 -14.58 1.39
C LEU A 329 -18.84 -14.04 2.67
N GLN A 330 -18.39 -14.45 3.85
CA GLN A 330 -18.89 -13.90 5.11
C GLN A 330 -18.53 -12.43 5.29
N VAL A 331 -17.35 -12.01 4.81
CA VAL A 331 -16.89 -10.63 4.92
C VAL A 331 -17.58 -9.74 3.88
N ASN A 332 -17.83 -10.27 2.68
CA ASN A 332 -18.27 -9.45 1.56
C ASN A 332 -19.75 -9.62 1.20
N LEU A 333 -20.45 -10.71 1.49
CA LEU A 333 -21.86 -10.84 1.08
C LEU A 333 -22.86 -10.27 2.10
N PRO A 334 -23.96 -9.62 1.66
CA PRO A 334 -25.12 -9.36 2.50
C PRO A 334 -25.77 -10.66 3.02
N PRO A 335 -26.42 -10.63 4.21
CA PRO A 335 -26.48 -9.50 5.15
C PRO A 335 -25.20 -9.35 5.99
N PHE A 336 -24.32 -10.36 6.00
CA PHE A 336 -23.18 -10.46 6.92
C PHE A 336 -22.21 -9.28 6.86
N ARG A 337 -21.98 -8.73 5.67
CA ARG A 337 -21.09 -7.58 5.46
C ARG A 337 -21.48 -6.35 6.29
N ARG A 338 -22.77 -6.14 6.57
CA ARG A 338 -23.25 -4.92 7.23
C ARG A 338 -22.67 -4.71 8.62
N LYS A 339 -22.24 -5.79 9.28
CA LYS A 339 -21.65 -5.71 10.61
C LYS A 339 -20.24 -5.12 10.65
N TYR A 340 -19.55 -4.87 9.54
CA TYR A 340 -18.17 -4.36 9.61
C TYR A 340 -18.15 -2.84 9.52
N HIS A 341 -17.65 -2.18 10.57
CA HIS A 341 -17.57 -0.72 10.65
C HIS A 341 -16.14 -0.21 10.78
N GLU A 342 -15.17 -1.12 10.83
CA GLU A 342 -13.75 -0.81 10.67
C GLU A 342 -13.26 -1.42 9.35
N ILE A 343 -12.96 -0.56 8.38
CA ILE A 343 -12.65 -0.98 7.01
C ILE A 343 -11.24 -0.52 6.61
N PRO A 344 -10.30 -1.43 6.30
CA PRO A 344 -9.07 -1.07 5.62
C PRO A 344 -9.34 -0.68 4.17
N ILE A 345 -8.82 0.46 3.75
CA ILE A 345 -9.04 1.06 2.43
C ILE A 345 -7.67 1.44 1.84
N VAL A 346 -7.21 0.68 0.86
CA VAL A 346 -6.06 1.08 0.03
C VAL A 346 -6.56 1.69 -1.27
N ILE A 347 -6.05 2.89 -1.58
CA ILE A 347 -6.36 3.64 -2.79
C ILE A 347 -5.14 3.60 -3.69
N GLN A 348 -5.30 3.20 -4.95
CA GLN A 348 -4.22 3.08 -5.92
C GLN A 348 -4.69 3.57 -7.28
N ASP A 349 -3.85 4.28 -8.03
CA ASP A 349 -4.11 4.60 -9.42
C ASP A 349 -3.52 3.53 -10.36
N ARG A 350 -4.29 3.13 -11.37
CA ARG A 350 -3.91 2.18 -12.42
C ARG A 350 -4.39 2.68 -13.76
N SER A 351 -3.81 2.16 -14.83
CA SER A 351 -4.32 2.32 -16.18
C SER A 351 -4.34 0.96 -16.85
N PHE A 352 -5.18 0.80 -17.86
CA PHE A 352 -5.44 -0.49 -18.49
C PHE A 352 -5.37 -0.40 -20.00
N ASN A 353 -5.07 -1.52 -20.64
CA ASN A 353 -5.26 -1.69 -22.07
C ASN A 353 -6.69 -2.19 -22.35
N GLU A 354 -7.16 -2.07 -23.59
CA GLU A 354 -8.49 -2.53 -24.03
C GLU A 354 -8.74 -4.02 -23.76
N ASP A 355 -7.69 -4.83 -23.64
CA ASP A 355 -7.79 -6.25 -23.31
C ASP A 355 -7.92 -6.53 -21.80
N GLY A 356 -7.92 -5.50 -20.95
CA GLY A 356 -8.02 -5.60 -19.50
C GLY A 356 -6.67 -5.77 -18.78
N SER A 357 -5.55 -5.86 -19.51
CA SER A 357 -4.20 -5.92 -18.92
C SER A 357 -3.78 -4.57 -18.33
N LEU A 358 -2.87 -4.61 -17.35
CA LEU A 358 -2.27 -3.40 -16.79
C LEU A 358 -1.45 -2.65 -17.85
N PHE A 359 -1.69 -1.36 -17.97
CA PHE A 359 -0.83 -0.45 -18.72
C PHE A 359 0.26 0.13 -17.81
N TYR A 360 1.48 0.18 -18.32
CA TYR A 360 2.58 0.93 -17.75
C TYR A 360 3.46 1.49 -18.89
N PRO A 361 3.99 2.73 -18.78
CA PRO A 361 4.85 3.30 -19.81
C PRO A 361 6.03 2.40 -20.16
N LYS A 362 6.15 2.05 -21.45
CA LYS A 362 7.17 1.10 -21.95
C LYS A 362 8.42 1.75 -22.51
N ASP A 363 8.35 3.05 -22.77
CA ASP A 363 9.44 3.81 -23.35
C ASP A 363 9.47 5.24 -22.82
N ARG A 364 10.62 5.89 -22.97
CA ARG A 364 10.87 7.28 -22.57
C ARG A 364 10.07 8.29 -23.39
N ALA A 365 9.63 7.90 -24.60
CA ALA A 365 8.84 8.78 -25.45
C ALA A 365 7.49 9.11 -24.79
N PHE A 366 6.97 8.22 -23.95
CA PHE A 366 5.80 8.49 -23.11
C PHE A 366 6.02 9.73 -22.22
N PHE A 367 7.10 9.77 -21.44
CA PHE A 367 7.41 10.91 -20.57
C PHE A 367 7.70 12.20 -21.32
N GLU A 368 8.36 12.11 -22.48
CA GLU A 368 8.65 13.28 -23.32
C GLU A 368 7.43 13.73 -24.16
N GLU A 369 6.33 12.98 -24.12
CA GLU A 369 5.12 13.19 -24.94
C GLU A 369 5.38 13.19 -26.46
N LEU A 370 6.38 12.43 -26.91
CA LEU A 370 6.82 12.36 -28.31
C LEU A 370 6.47 11.03 -28.96
N ASP A 371 6.50 10.96 -30.29
CA ASP A 371 6.60 9.68 -30.99
C ASP A 371 8.02 9.08 -30.83
N PRO A 372 8.25 7.75 -30.79
CA PRO A 372 9.57 7.22 -30.42
C PRO A 372 10.59 7.53 -31.52
N ASP A 373 10.14 7.63 -32.77
CA ASP A 373 10.91 8.11 -33.92
C ASP A 373 11.23 9.61 -33.85
N LYS A 374 10.52 10.37 -33.02
CA LYS A 374 10.78 11.79 -32.74
C LYS A 374 11.69 12.01 -31.53
N LEU A 375 12.06 10.96 -30.78
CA LEU A 375 13.07 11.10 -29.73
C LEU A 375 14.42 11.44 -30.38
N GLN A 376 14.91 12.65 -30.13
CA GLN A 376 16.19 13.13 -30.68
C GLN A 376 17.36 13.02 -29.70
N VAL A 377 17.11 12.56 -28.48
CA VAL A 377 18.15 12.35 -27.47
C VAL A 377 18.87 11.03 -27.71
N PRO A 378 20.20 10.96 -27.53
CA PRO A 378 20.89 9.68 -27.52
C PRO A 378 20.42 8.88 -26.30
N LEU A 379 20.24 7.57 -26.48
CA LEU A 379 19.77 6.65 -25.46
C LEU A 379 20.88 5.64 -25.11
N ILE A 380 20.89 5.16 -23.88
CA ILE A 380 21.78 4.06 -23.47
C ILE A 380 21.53 2.83 -24.36
N GLY A 381 22.60 2.10 -24.63
CA GLY A 381 22.63 0.99 -25.59
C GLY A 381 22.84 1.40 -27.05
N ASN A 382 22.90 2.71 -27.35
CA ASN A 382 23.32 3.17 -28.66
C ASN A 382 24.82 2.91 -28.88
N ARG A 383 25.16 2.22 -29.98
CA ARG A 383 26.53 1.81 -30.32
C ARG A 383 27.44 2.98 -30.71
N THR A 384 26.89 4.08 -31.21
CA THR A 384 27.66 5.20 -31.79
C THR A 384 27.57 6.49 -30.97
N ALA A 385 26.53 6.67 -30.16
CA ALA A 385 26.34 7.83 -29.29
C ALA A 385 26.19 7.40 -27.82
N LYS A 386 27.18 7.71 -26.98
CA LYS A 386 27.13 7.40 -25.55
C LYS A 386 26.09 8.27 -24.85
N SER A 387 25.24 7.65 -24.04
CA SER A 387 24.25 8.33 -23.20
C SER A 387 23.98 7.52 -21.94
N ASP A 388 23.58 8.20 -20.87
CA ASP A 388 23.09 7.62 -19.62
C ASP A 388 21.55 7.65 -19.52
N ILE A 389 20.87 8.22 -20.51
CA ILE A 389 19.42 8.32 -20.58
C ILE A 389 18.82 6.96 -20.95
N SER A 390 17.95 6.45 -20.10
CA SER A 390 17.23 5.19 -20.35
C SER A 390 16.16 5.32 -21.45
N PRO A 391 15.98 4.29 -22.29
CA PRO A 391 14.88 4.21 -23.24
C PRO A 391 13.55 3.75 -22.65
N ILE A 392 13.53 3.13 -21.45
CA ILE A 392 12.33 2.50 -20.87
C ILE A 392 11.88 3.21 -19.59
N TRP A 393 12.82 3.70 -18.79
CA TRP A 393 12.52 4.34 -17.52
C TRP A 393 11.88 5.72 -17.71
N ASN A 394 10.79 5.91 -16.97
CA ASN A 394 10.03 7.14 -16.89
C ASN A 394 10.18 7.66 -15.45
N PRO A 395 10.58 8.93 -15.24
CA PRO A 395 10.80 9.50 -13.91
C PRO A 395 9.61 9.33 -12.95
N GLU A 396 8.42 9.65 -13.44
CA GLU A 396 7.15 9.48 -12.72
C GLU A 396 6.06 9.03 -13.71
N ALA A 397 5.03 8.39 -13.20
CA ALA A 397 3.86 7.98 -13.98
C ALA A 397 2.58 8.21 -13.16
N PHE A 398 1.59 8.84 -13.78
CA PHE A 398 0.28 9.10 -13.20
C PHE A 398 -0.76 8.35 -14.02
N PHE A 399 -1.63 7.62 -13.34
CA PHE A 399 -2.59 6.74 -13.97
C PHE A 399 -4.02 7.24 -13.81
N ASP A 400 -4.92 6.80 -14.69
CA ASP A 400 -6.22 7.42 -14.93
C ASP A 400 -7.44 6.65 -14.38
N VAL A 401 -7.24 5.49 -13.75
CA VAL A 401 -8.29 4.70 -13.10
C VAL A 401 -8.00 4.55 -11.61
N MET A 402 -8.91 5.03 -10.76
CA MET A 402 -8.80 4.82 -9.31
C MET A 402 -9.31 3.43 -8.94
N VAL A 403 -8.45 2.67 -8.28
CA VAL A 403 -8.70 1.33 -7.75
C VAL A 403 -8.72 1.41 -6.23
N VAL A 404 -9.76 0.87 -5.61
CA VAL A 404 -9.88 0.80 -4.15
C VAL A 404 -10.09 -0.64 -3.75
N ASN A 405 -9.20 -1.16 -2.92
CA ASN A 405 -9.18 -2.57 -2.51
C ASN A 405 -9.32 -3.56 -3.69
N GLY A 406 -8.66 -3.26 -4.81
CA GLY A 406 -8.59 -4.18 -5.96
C GLY A 406 -9.74 -4.11 -6.95
N VAL A 407 -10.64 -3.13 -6.85
CA VAL A 407 -11.73 -2.88 -7.81
C VAL A 407 -11.79 -1.41 -8.21
N SER A 408 -12.11 -1.13 -9.47
CA SER A 408 -12.20 0.25 -10.00
C SER A 408 -13.44 0.98 -9.48
N TRP A 409 -13.28 2.19 -8.94
CA TRP A 409 -14.35 3.08 -8.43
C TRP A 409 -15.52 2.36 -7.73
N PRO A 410 -15.30 1.70 -6.58
CA PRO A 410 -16.36 0.90 -5.98
C PRO A 410 -17.46 1.73 -5.31
N ALA A 411 -18.61 1.09 -5.10
CA ALA A 411 -19.65 1.54 -4.18
C ALA A 411 -19.61 0.72 -2.88
N PHE A 412 -19.87 1.36 -1.73
CA PHE A 412 -19.95 0.70 -0.44
C PHE A 412 -21.26 1.05 0.25
N GLN A 413 -22.10 0.04 0.52
CA GLN A 413 -23.28 0.23 1.35
C GLN A 413 -22.85 0.42 2.80
N VAL A 414 -23.21 1.56 3.37
CA VAL A 414 -22.96 1.90 4.77
C VAL A 414 -24.27 2.13 5.48
N GLU A 415 -24.37 1.68 6.72
CA GLU A 415 -25.50 2.01 7.58
C GLU A 415 -25.45 3.48 7.99
N SER A 416 -26.56 4.03 8.49
CA SER A 416 -26.59 5.36 9.09
C SER A 416 -25.92 5.33 10.47
N ASP A 417 -24.63 5.00 10.48
CA ASP A 417 -23.80 4.80 11.67
C ASP A 417 -22.40 5.41 11.42
N MET A 418 -21.51 5.31 12.40
CA MET A 418 -20.12 5.71 12.28
C MET A 418 -19.26 4.57 11.73
N TYR A 419 -18.32 4.93 10.86
CA TYR A 419 -17.34 4.01 10.30
C TYR A 419 -15.93 4.53 10.57
N ARG A 420 -15.03 3.61 10.90
CA ARG A 420 -13.58 3.80 10.97
C ARG A 420 -12.97 3.30 9.66
N LEU A 421 -12.30 4.18 8.93
CA LEU A 421 -11.62 3.85 7.69
C LEU A 421 -10.11 3.96 7.93
N ARG A 422 -9.39 2.86 7.70
CA ARG A 422 -7.92 2.85 7.74
C ARG A 422 -7.40 3.07 6.32
N LEU A 423 -7.19 4.34 5.98
CA LEU A 423 -6.79 4.75 4.64
C LEU A 423 -5.29 4.51 4.43
N LEU A 424 -4.93 4.05 3.25
CA LEU A 424 -3.56 3.96 2.73
C LEU A 424 -3.53 4.54 1.32
N ASN A 425 -2.63 5.48 1.08
CA ASN A 425 -2.27 5.86 -0.29
C ASN A 425 -1.26 4.84 -0.85
N GLY A 426 -1.75 3.87 -1.62
CA GLY A 426 -0.95 2.87 -2.31
C GLY A 426 -0.67 3.21 -3.78
N CYS A 427 -0.79 4.49 -4.17
CA CYS A 427 -0.40 4.97 -5.50
C CYS A 427 1.12 4.99 -5.65
N GLY A 428 1.61 4.93 -6.90
CA GLY A 428 3.05 4.95 -7.18
C GLY A 428 3.67 6.34 -7.00
N SER A 429 3.02 7.37 -7.54
CA SER A 429 3.55 8.76 -7.53
C SER A 429 2.50 9.80 -7.13
N ARG A 430 1.22 9.41 -7.06
CA ARG A 430 0.10 10.32 -6.88
C ARG A 430 -0.13 10.65 -5.41
N PHE A 431 -0.13 11.95 -5.11
CA PHE A 431 -0.71 12.47 -3.88
C PHE A 431 -2.24 12.43 -3.97
N LEU A 432 -2.89 12.25 -2.82
CA LEU A 432 -4.33 12.29 -2.67
C LEU A 432 -4.70 13.46 -1.77
N ASN A 433 -5.63 14.32 -2.18
CA ASN A 433 -6.23 15.34 -1.31
C ASN A 433 -7.72 15.07 -1.21
N LEU A 434 -8.08 14.29 -0.18
CA LEU A 434 -9.37 13.63 -0.05
C LEU A 434 -10.40 14.52 0.63
N ALA A 435 -11.62 14.52 0.08
CA ALA A 435 -12.79 15.20 0.64
C ALA A 435 -14.07 14.36 0.44
N LEU A 436 -15.10 14.62 1.25
CA LEU A 436 -16.39 13.92 1.18
C LEU A 436 -17.52 14.85 0.77
N CYS A 437 -18.11 14.60 -0.41
CA CYS A 437 -19.21 15.40 -0.94
C CYS A 437 -20.51 14.57 -0.97
N LYS A 438 -21.67 15.21 -0.79
CA LYS A 438 -22.97 14.57 -1.11
C LYS A 438 -23.25 14.71 -2.60
N VAL A 439 -23.79 13.66 -3.22
CA VAL A 439 -24.22 13.67 -4.63
C VAL A 439 -25.72 13.37 -4.74
N GLU A 440 -26.39 14.02 -5.69
CA GLU A 440 -27.85 13.85 -5.88
C GLU A 440 -28.21 12.42 -6.31
N ARG A 441 -27.39 11.84 -7.18
CA ARG A 441 -27.47 10.46 -7.67
C ARG A 441 -26.06 9.93 -7.91
N SER A 442 -25.89 8.62 -7.81
CA SER A 442 -24.61 7.97 -8.15
C SER A 442 -24.11 8.41 -9.54
N GLY A 443 -22.79 8.62 -9.67
CA GLY A 443 -22.16 9.15 -10.89
C GLY A 443 -22.30 10.66 -11.14
N SER A 444 -23.21 11.36 -10.43
CA SER A 444 -23.40 12.82 -10.60
C SER A 444 -22.21 13.62 -10.04
N LYS A 445 -21.95 14.84 -10.55
CA LYS A 445 -20.90 15.72 -9.99
C LYS A 445 -21.14 16.08 -8.52
N CYS A 446 -20.07 16.31 -7.77
CA CYS A 446 -20.14 17.02 -6.48
C CYS A 446 -20.61 18.45 -6.73
N LYS A 447 -21.91 18.72 -6.58
CA LYS A 447 -22.51 20.04 -6.83
C LYS A 447 -22.68 20.86 -5.55
N THR A 448 -23.11 22.10 -5.73
CA THR A 448 -23.93 22.85 -4.79
C THR A 448 -25.31 22.17 -4.62
N ASN A 449 -25.96 22.26 -3.46
CA ASN A 449 -27.30 21.74 -3.17
C ASN A 449 -28.38 22.19 -4.17
N HIS A 450 -29.60 21.65 -4.08
CA HIS A 450 -30.72 21.98 -4.99
C HIS A 450 -31.05 23.49 -5.09
N ASN A 451 -30.50 24.33 -4.21
CA ASN A 451 -30.66 25.79 -4.21
C ASN A 451 -29.39 26.53 -4.70
N GLY A 452 -28.42 25.85 -5.31
CA GLY A 452 -27.19 26.46 -5.83
C GLY A 452 -26.15 26.84 -4.76
N LYS A 453 -26.31 26.46 -3.48
CA LYS A 453 -25.29 26.68 -2.41
C LYS A 453 -24.40 25.45 -2.23
N PRO A 454 -23.08 25.55 -2.02
CA PRO A 454 -22.22 24.38 -1.77
C PRO A 454 -22.83 23.41 -0.77
N TRP A 455 -22.86 22.11 -1.07
CA TRP A 455 -23.17 21.12 -0.04
C TRP A 455 -22.13 21.27 1.07
N LYS A 456 -22.59 21.20 2.31
CA LYS A 456 -21.67 21.09 3.44
C LYS A 456 -20.93 19.76 3.29
N GLU A 457 -19.63 19.85 3.06
CA GLU A 457 -18.69 18.72 3.08
C GLU A 457 -18.93 17.90 4.35
N LEU A 458 -18.82 16.57 4.25
CA LEU A 458 -18.72 15.74 5.43
C LEU A 458 -17.29 15.81 5.93
N ASP A 459 -17.12 16.00 7.23
CA ASP A 459 -15.80 16.03 7.83
C ASP A 459 -15.24 14.61 7.94
N PHE A 460 -13.93 14.49 7.70
CA PHE A 460 -13.15 13.39 8.26
C PHE A 460 -12.80 13.75 9.70
N PHE A 461 -12.84 12.78 10.61
CA PHE A 461 -12.27 12.93 11.94
C PHE A 461 -11.05 12.04 12.02
N GLN A 462 -9.87 12.59 11.75
CA GLN A 462 -8.63 11.85 11.82
C GLN A 462 -8.30 11.56 13.28
N ILE A 463 -8.15 10.29 13.60
CA ILE A 463 -7.83 9.78 14.93
C ILE A 463 -6.46 9.16 14.99
N GLY A 464 -5.84 8.85 13.86
CA GLY A 464 -4.52 8.22 13.78
C GLY A 464 -3.80 8.49 12.46
N ALA A 465 -2.52 8.17 12.48
CA ALA A 465 -1.59 8.35 11.38
C ALA A 465 -0.73 7.08 11.22
N GLU A 466 0.51 7.22 10.77
CA GLU A 466 1.44 6.15 10.39
C GLU A 466 1.74 5.18 11.55
N GLN A 467 1.90 5.71 12.77
CA GLN A 467 2.51 4.99 13.89
C GLN A 467 1.60 4.74 15.08
N SER A 468 0.46 5.43 15.20
CA SER A 468 -0.59 5.13 16.17
C SER A 468 -1.77 6.12 16.04
N LEU A 469 -2.64 6.14 17.05
CA LEU A 469 -3.59 7.23 17.26
C LEU A 469 -2.86 8.56 17.54
N LEU A 470 -3.48 9.65 17.10
CA LEU A 470 -3.08 11.03 17.36
C LEU A 470 -3.34 11.40 18.83
N PRO A 471 -2.65 12.42 19.39
CA PRO A 471 -2.95 12.94 20.72
C PRO A 471 -4.37 13.47 20.89
N LYS A 472 -5.01 13.89 19.80
CA LYS A 472 -6.38 14.40 19.77
C LYS A 472 -7.03 14.05 18.44
N VAL A 473 -8.35 14.00 18.43
CA VAL A 473 -9.12 13.91 17.19
C VAL A 473 -8.96 15.21 16.41
N VAL A 474 -8.71 15.13 15.12
CA VAL A 474 -8.64 16.28 14.22
C VAL A 474 -9.80 16.22 13.23
N GLN A 475 -10.70 17.19 13.31
CA GLN A 475 -11.75 17.40 12.32
C GLN A 475 -11.17 18.07 11.07
N VAL A 476 -11.22 17.36 9.94
CA VAL A 476 -10.64 17.75 8.65
C VAL A 476 -11.74 17.90 7.60
N SER A 477 -11.74 19.04 6.91
CA SER A 477 -12.48 19.29 5.68
C SER A 477 -11.80 20.41 4.90
N THR A 478 -12.12 20.57 3.62
CA THR A 478 -11.42 21.50 2.72
C THR A 478 -11.25 22.91 3.33
N GLY A 479 -10.00 23.31 3.54
CA GLY A 479 -9.57 24.59 4.10
C GLY A 479 -9.53 24.67 5.63
N TYR A 480 -9.80 23.57 6.35
CA TYR A 480 -9.89 23.55 7.81
C TYR A 480 -9.36 22.26 8.43
N LYS A 481 -8.61 22.41 9.52
CA LYS A 481 -8.11 21.33 10.37
C LYS A 481 -8.28 21.78 11.82
N THR A 482 -9.20 21.16 12.55
CA THR A 482 -9.58 21.61 13.90
C THR A 482 -9.41 20.48 14.91
N GLU A 483 -8.51 20.65 15.87
CA GLU A 483 -8.39 19.72 17.00
C GLU A 483 -9.64 19.76 17.89
N LEU A 484 -10.12 18.59 18.31
CA LEU A 484 -11.22 18.45 19.25
C LEU A 484 -10.67 18.19 20.67
N PRO A 485 -11.26 18.82 21.71
CA PRO A 485 -10.79 18.69 23.09
C PRO A 485 -11.18 17.37 23.78
N GLY A 486 -12.15 16.63 23.26
CA GLY A 486 -12.63 15.38 23.87
C GLY A 486 -13.57 15.57 25.07
N ASP A 487 -14.15 16.76 25.24
CA ASP A 487 -15.09 17.11 26.32
C ASP A 487 -16.55 17.26 25.85
N GLY A 488 -16.85 16.82 24.62
CA GLY A 488 -18.15 16.92 23.98
C GLY A 488 -18.43 18.26 23.30
N SER A 489 -17.47 19.19 23.31
CA SER A 489 -17.61 20.49 22.65
C SER A 489 -16.91 20.56 21.28
N PHE A 490 -17.48 21.36 20.37
CA PHE A 490 -16.83 21.74 19.11
C PHE A 490 -16.21 23.15 19.27
N PRO A 491 -14.87 23.27 19.20
CA PRO A 491 -14.24 24.58 19.21
C PRO A 491 -14.51 25.32 17.90
N LYS A 492 -14.17 26.62 17.87
CA LYS A 492 -14.23 27.41 16.64
C LYS A 492 -13.31 26.78 15.59
N ARG A 493 -13.83 26.58 14.37
CA ARG A 493 -13.05 25.99 13.26
C ARG A 493 -11.75 26.75 13.03
N GLN A 494 -10.67 25.99 12.93
CA GLN A 494 -9.32 26.46 12.64
C GLN A 494 -9.01 26.24 11.17
N ARG A 495 -8.34 27.21 10.54
CA ARG A 495 -7.97 27.13 9.11
C ARG A 495 -6.82 26.15 8.93
N ALA A 496 -6.86 25.37 7.86
CA ALA A 496 -5.70 24.61 7.41
C ALA A 496 -4.62 25.56 6.85
N ALA A 497 -3.43 25.03 6.56
CA ALA A 497 -2.32 25.82 6.04
C ALA A 497 -2.68 26.43 4.67
N SER A 498 -3.45 25.69 3.86
CA SER A 498 -4.01 26.19 2.61
C SER A 498 -5.55 26.09 2.58
N PRO A 499 -6.26 27.05 1.95
CA PRO A 499 -7.70 26.93 1.71
C PRO A 499 -8.10 25.74 0.80
N ARG A 500 -7.13 25.14 0.08
CA ARG A 500 -7.35 23.96 -0.78
C ARG A 500 -7.10 22.64 -0.05
N GLU A 501 -6.43 22.70 1.10
CA GLU A 501 -6.01 21.51 1.84
C GLU A 501 -7.23 20.82 2.46
N ALA A 502 -7.37 19.52 2.21
CA ALA A 502 -8.35 18.66 2.86
C ALA A 502 -7.57 17.57 3.62
N LEU A 503 -7.93 16.29 3.47
CA LEU A 503 -7.11 15.19 3.96
C LEU A 503 -6.05 14.85 2.91
N LEU A 504 -4.87 15.48 3.01
CA LEU A 504 -3.72 15.24 2.14
C LEU A 504 -2.99 13.94 2.56
N LEU A 505 -2.67 13.09 1.60
CA LEU A 505 -1.81 11.91 1.75
C LEU A 505 -0.83 11.80 0.57
N GLY A 506 0.47 11.78 0.84
CA GLY A 506 1.52 11.30 -0.05
C GLY A 506 1.50 9.77 -0.19
N PRO A 507 2.21 9.20 -1.19
CA PRO A 507 2.37 7.75 -1.29
C PRO A 507 2.90 7.14 0.02
N ALA A 508 2.42 5.95 0.37
CA ALA A 508 2.74 5.19 1.59
C ALA A 508 2.19 5.77 2.93
N GLU A 509 1.67 7.00 2.96
CA GLU A 509 1.02 7.56 4.15
C GLU A 509 -0.29 6.85 4.50
N ARG A 510 -0.60 6.81 5.80
CA ARG A 510 -1.83 6.21 6.32
C ARG A 510 -2.58 7.21 7.18
N ALA A 511 -3.89 7.27 7.00
CA ALA A 511 -4.77 8.04 7.87
C ALA A 511 -5.86 7.13 8.45
N ASP A 512 -5.98 7.10 9.77
CA ASP A 512 -7.09 6.45 10.45
C ASP A 512 -8.16 7.50 10.73
N VAL A 513 -9.31 7.37 10.07
CA VAL A 513 -10.36 8.40 10.07
C VAL A 513 -11.71 7.83 10.45
N LEU A 514 -12.50 8.61 11.18
CA LEU A 514 -13.91 8.35 11.40
C LEU A 514 -14.75 9.16 10.40
N VAL A 515 -15.81 8.54 9.90
CA VAL A 515 -16.84 9.18 9.07
C VAL A 515 -18.20 8.91 9.70
N ASP A 516 -18.94 9.98 9.99
CA ASP A 516 -20.24 9.92 10.68
C ASP A 516 -21.40 9.99 9.68
N PHE A 517 -22.06 8.86 9.43
CA PHE A 517 -23.25 8.78 8.58
C PHE A 517 -24.57 8.82 9.38
N ARG A 518 -24.55 8.93 10.72
CA ARG A 518 -25.75 8.88 11.59
C ARG A 518 -26.77 9.97 11.29
N LYS A 519 -26.31 11.12 10.79
CA LYS A 519 -27.17 12.27 10.44
C LYS A 519 -27.64 12.26 8.99
N LEU A 520 -27.33 11.21 8.23
CA LEU A 520 -27.69 11.08 6.81
C LEU A 520 -28.90 10.17 6.63
N ARG A 521 -29.85 10.59 5.80
CA ARG A 521 -31.03 9.78 5.52
C ARG A 521 -30.63 8.57 4.66
N PRO A 522 -31.21 7.37 4.88
CA PRO A 522 -31.10 6.27 3.94
C PRO A 522 -31.45 6.72 2.51
N GLY A 523 -30.68 6.26 1.53
CA GLY A 523 -30.70 6.72 0.13
C GLY A 523 -29.77 7.91 -0.16
N THR A 524 -29.13 8.51 0.85
CA THR A 524 -28.07 9.51 0.62
C THR A 524 -26.85 8.84 0.00
N VAL A 525 -26.26 9.46 -1.03
CA VAL A 525 -24.98 9.03 -1.60
C VAL A 525 -23.90 10.06 -1.25
N VAL A 526 -22.80 9.58 -0.69
CA VAL A 526 -21.60 10.38 -0.38
C VAL A 526 -20.47 9.88 -1.26
N ARG A 527 -19.73 10.78 -1.91
CA ARG A 527 -18.56 10.43 -2.71
C ARG A 527 -17.29 10.91 -2.03
N MET A 528 -16.30 10.03 -1.98
CA MET A 528 -14.90 10.41 -1.72
C MET A 528 -14.27 10.88 -3.04
N ILE A 529 -13.75 12.10 -3.03
CA ILE A 529 -13.08 12.72 -4.17
C ILE A 529 -11.61 12.96 -3.88
N ASN A 530 -10.81 13.10 -4.93
CA ASN A 530 -9.44 13.56 -4.87
C ASN A 530 -9.34 14.91 -5.61
N SER A 531 -8.69 15.88 -5.00
CA SER A 531 -8.44 17.19 -5.64
C SER A 531 -6.96 17.48 -5.85
N ALA A 532 -6.06 16.58 -5.45
CA ALA A 532 -4.65 16.65 -5.78
C ALA A 532 -4.45 16.48 -7.30
N PRO A 533 -3.42 17.08 -7.90
CA PRO A 533 -3.21 17.09 -9.35
C PRO A 533 -2.91 15.69 -9.94
N ASP A 534 -3.17 15.54 -11.24
CA ASP A 534 -2.68 14.42 -12.08
C ASP A 534 -1.20 14.58 -12.50
N ALA A 535 -0.40 15.15 -11.61
CA ALA A 535 0.97 15.58 -11.85
C ALA A 535 1.74 15.62 -10.52
N PRO A 536 3.09 15.77 -10.53
CA PRO A 536 3.84 15.86 -9.28
C PRO A 536 3.31 16.99 -8.40
N PHE A 537 3.01 16.67 -7.15
CA PHE A 537 2.45 17.63 -6.21
C PHE A 537 3.53 18.60 -5.72
N ALA A 538 3.46 19.85 -6.15
CA ALA A 538 4.40 20.91 -5.77
C ALA A 538 3.85 21.85 -4.67
N GLY A 539 2.84 21.39 -3.93
CA GLY A 539 2.13 22.18 -2.92
C GLY A 539 0.87 22.88 -3.45
N PHE A 540 0.05 23.39 -2.54
CA PHE A 540 -1.23 24.02 -2.89
C PHE A 540 -1.11 25.44 -3.44
N ASP A 541 0.03 26.09 -3.23
CA ASP A 541 0.32 27.44 -3.72
C ASP A 541 1.00 27.42 -5.10
N ASP A 542 1.15 26.25 -5.72
CA ASP A 542 1.64 26.10 -7.09
C ASP A 542 0.75 26.94 -8.05
N PRO A 543 1.31 27.94 -8.77
CA PRO A 543 0.55 28.73 -9.72
C PRO A 543 -0.06 27.89 -10.86
N ASP A 544 0.53 26.73 -11.15
CA ASP A 544 0.07 25.79 -12.17
C ASP A 544 -0.79 24.64 -11.59
N PHE A 545 -1.31 24.79 -10.37
CA PHE A 545 -2.17 23.78 -9.75
C PHE A 545 -3.42 23.51 -10.59
N VAL A 546 -3.46 22.34 -11.23
CA VAL A 546 -4.63 21.79 -11.91
C VAL A 546 -5.11 20.57 -11.12
N PRO A 547 -6.32 20.60 -10.53
CA PRO A 547 -6.87 19.45 -9.81
C PRO A 547 -6.96 18.20 -10.69
N ALA A 548 -7.03 17.03 -10.07
CA ALA A 548 -7.34 15.77 -10.76
C ALA A 548 -8.61 15.86 -11.62
N ASP A 549 -8.61 15.10 -12.72
CA ASP A 549 -9.74 15.01 -13.65
C ASP A 549 -11.03 14.60 -12.92
N GLU A 550 -12.02 15.51 -12.94
CA GLU A 550 -13.31 15.33 -12.26
C GLU A 550 -14.15 14.15 -12.77
N ALA A 551 -13.82 13.59 -13.93
CA ALA A 551 -14.48 12.44 -14.53
C ALA A 551 -13.80 11.12 -14.14
N THR A 552 -12.51 11.12 -13.81
CA THR A 552 -11.72 9.91 -13.56
C THR A 552 -11.03 9.92 -12.19
N THR A 553 -9.81 10.45 -12.10
CA THR A 553 -8.91 10.42 -10.93
C THR A 553 -9.38 11.31 -9.79
N GLY A 554 -10.25 12.28 -10.07
CA GLY A 554 -10.93 13.09 -9.08
C GLY A 554 -12.03 12.35 -8.31
N ARG A 555 -12.32 11.09 -8.66
CA ARG A 555 -13.32 10.24 -8.01
C ARG A 555 -12.65 9.00 -7.45
N ILE A 556 -12.94 8.66 -6.20
CA ILE A 556 -12.34 7.48 -5.53
C ILE A 556 -13.37 6.36 -5.37
N MET A 557 -14.42 6.60 -4.59
CA MET A 557 -15.46 5.62 -4.29
C MET A 557 -16.74 6.33 -3.81
N GLU A 558 -17.86 5.60 -3.80
CA GLU A 558 -19.13 6.08 -3.22
C GLU A 558 -19.54 5.28 -1.99
N PHE A 559 -20.13 5.97 -1.01
CA PHE A 559 -20.83 5.40 0.13
C PHE A 559 -22.34 5.58 -0.08
N HIS A 560 -23.07 4.48 -0.03
CA HIS A 560 -24.51 4.44 -0.24
C HIS A 560 -25.18 4.19 1.11
N VAL A 561 -25.78 5.22 1.70
CA VAL A 561 -26.35 5.14 3.05
C VAL A 561 -27.63 4.30 3.02
N VAL A 562 -27.69 3.26 3.84
CA VAL A 562 -28.85 2.39 4.04
C VAL A 562 -29.40 2.54 5.46
N ALA A 563 -30.57 1.96 5.72
CA ALA A 563 -31.14 1.93 7.06
C ALA A 563 -30.23 1.12 8.01
N GLU A 564 -30.04 1.65 9.22
CA GLU A 564 -29.29 1.01 10.30
C GLU A 564 -29.97 -0.27 10.80
N ASP A 565 -29.17 -1.28 11.12
CA ASP A 565 -29.62 -2.45 11.86
C ASP A 565 -29.67 -2.14 13.37
N LYS A 566 -30.88 -1.89 13.88
CA LYS A 566 -31.14 -1.52 15.28
C LYS A 566 -30.88 -2.63 16.30
N SER A 567 -30.45 -3.82 15.86
CA SER A 567 -30.16 -4.95 16.76
C SER A 567 -28.78 -4.88 17.44
N ARG A 568 -28.01 -3.81 17.20
CA ARG A 568 -26.67 -3.61 17.77
C ARG A 568 -26.71 -2.98 19.17
N ASP A 569 -25.92 -3.57 20.07
CA ASP A 569 -25.92 -3.23 21.49
C ASP A 569 -24.97 -2.08 21.89
N GLU A 570 -23.97 -1.73 21.07
CA GLU A 570 -22.98 -0.69 21.41
C GLU A 570 -22.73 0.28 20.24
N LEU A 571 -23.07 1.56 20.45
CA LEU A 571 -22.86 2.64 19.47
C LEU A 571 -21.46 3.24 19.66
N ALA A 572 -20.79 3.57 18.56
CA ALA A 572 -19.51 4.28 18.60
C ALA A 572 -19.65 5.65 19.28
N THR A 573 -18.63 6.03 20.05
CA THR A 573 -18.55 7.35 20.71
C THR A 573 -18.43 8.45 19.65
N SER A 574 -19.13 9.56 19.85
CA SER A 574 -19.05 10.72 18.94
C SER A 574 -17.62 11.32 18.94
N PRO A 575 -17.12 11.85 17.82
CA PRO A 575 -15.72 12.27 17.72
C PRO A 575 -15.33 13.37 18.72
N GLU A 576 -16.26 14.26 19.07
CA GLU A 576 -16.09 15.31 20.08
C GLU A 576 -15.98 14.80 21.52
N ASP A 577 -16.41 13.57 21.79
CA ASP A 577 -16.38 12.92 23.10
C ASP A 577 -15.21 11.91 23.26
N LEU A 578 -14.48 11.64 22.16
CA LEU A 578 -13.31 10.77 22.18
C LEU A 578 -12.13 11.47 22.86
N VAL A 579 -11.52 10.78 23.83
CA VAL A 579 -10.29 11.26 24.48
C VAL A 579 -9.14 10.38 24.00
N LEU A 580 -8.21 11.00 23.29
CA LEU A 580 -6.98 10.39 22.83
C LEU A 580 -5.78 10.94 23.61
N SER A 581 -4.67 10.22 23.56
CA SER A 581 -3.37 10.68 24.05
C SER A 581 -2.27 10.08 23.20
N LEU A 582 -1.10 10.73 23.21
CA LEU A 582 0.09 10.06 22.69
C LEU A 582 0.35 8.79 23.53
N PRO A 583 0.73 7.68 22.90
CA PRO A 583 1.28 6.54 23.62
C PRO A 583 2.47 6.96 24.49
N ASP A 584 2.59 6.43 25.72
CA ASP A 584 3.72 6.76 26.61
C ASP A 584 5.10 6.64 25.95
N ARG A 585 5.29 5.64 25.06
CA ARG A 585 6.56 5.44 24.34
C ARG A 585 6.83 6.46 23.22
N LEU A 586 5.80 7.17 22.78
CA LEU A 586 5.89 8.23 21.77
C LEU A 586 5.77 9.62 22.39
N ASP A 587 5.54 9.73 23.70
CA ASP A 587 5.55 11.00 24.41
C ASP A 587 6.99 11.54 24.49
N PRO A 588 7.28 12.72 23.90
CA PRO A 588 8.60 13.35 24.00
C PRO A 588 9.09 13.54 25.44
N ALA A 589 8.19 13.70 26.41
CA ALA A 589 8.55 13.79 27.82
C ALA A 589 9.12 12.47 28.38
N ASN A 590 8.74 11.34 27.79
CA ASN A 590 9.25 10.01 28.12
C ASN A 590 10.44 9.58 27.25
N LEU A 591 10.71 10.29 26.15
CA LEU A 591 11.90 10.11 25.28
C LEU A 591 13.17 10.78 25.87
N VAL A 592 13.07 11.45 27.02
CA VAL A 592 14.22 12.03 27.73
C VAL A 592 15.11 10.91 28.30
N ALA A 593 16.27 10.72 27.65
CA ALA A 593 17.45 9.98 28.05
C ALA A 593 17.31 9.07 29.29
N SER A 594 17.08 7.78 29.06
CA SER A 594 17.38 6.79 30.10
C SER A 594 18.91 6.75 30.29
N SER A 595 19.36 7.29 31.43
CA SER A 595 20.77 7.35 31.81
C SER A 595 21.38 5.94 31.88
N LYS A 596 22.47 5.67 31.15
CA LYS A 596 23.38 4.55 31.45
C LYS A 596 24.55 5.01 32.33
N ALA A 597 24.89 4.19 33.32
CA ALA A 597 26.19 4.22 34.00
C ALA A 597 27.08 3.07 33.48
N CYS A 598 28.32 3.39 33.08
CA CYS A 598 29.36 2.45 32.65
C CYS A 598 30.27 1.99 33.82
N ARG A 599 31.04 0.92 33.61
CA ARG A 599 32.26 0.60 34.39
C ARG A 599 33.50 0.53 33.49
N ARG A 600 34.59 1.09 34.00
CA ARG A 600 35.95 1.02 33.43
C ARG A 600 36.57 -0.37 33.61
N HIS A 601 37.41 -0.77 32.65
CA HIS A 601 38.45 -1.76 32.86
C HIS A 601 39.52 -1.17 33.81
N HIS A 602 39.65 -1.75 35.01
CA HIS A 602 40.89 -2.07 35.74
C HIS A 602 40.53 -2.33 37.22
N GLY A 603 40.55 -3.60 37.65
CA GLY A 603 40.47 -3.99 39.07
C GLY A 603 39.21 -4.77 39.49
N ASN A 604 39.41 -5.93 40.11
CA ASN A 604 38.43 -6.95 40.48
C ASN A 604 37.36 -6.48 41.51
N SER A 605 36.25 -5.89 41.04
CA SER A 605 34.99 -5.93 41.78
C SER A 605 33.80 -5.98 40.80
N TRP A 606 32.73 -6.68 41.16
CA TRP A 606 31.51 -6.78 40.35
C TRP A 606 30.45 -5.81 40.88
N THR A 607 29.77 -5.08 40.00
CA THR A 607 28.43 -4.53 40.31
C THR A 607 27.54 -4.68 39.10
N LYS A 608 26.29 -5.05 39.36
CA LYS A 608 25.26 -5.48 38.41
C LYS A 608 24.73 -4.27 37.63
N CYS A 609 24.80 -4.31 36.29
CA CYS A 609 24.01 -3.44 35.40
C CYS A 609 23.31 -4.31 34.36
N GLY A 610 21.98 -4.27 34.35
CA GLY A 610 21.16 -4.73 33.23
C GLY A 610 20.36 -3.53 32.74
N ALA A 611 20.48 -3.18 31.46
CA ALA A 611 19.56 -2.25 30.81
C ALA A 611 19.40 -2.60 29.34
N LYS A 612 18.11 -2.75 29.00
CA LYS A 612 17.52 -3.07 27.70
C LYS A 612 17.88 -2.00 26.66
N GLU A 613 18.03 -2.42 25.42
CA GLU A 613 17.99 -1.53 24.27
C GLU A 613 16.60 -0.88 24.18
N GLN A 614 16.56 0.44 24.02
CA GLN A 614 15.38 1.14 23.51
C GLN A 614 15.70 1.50 22.07
N HIS A 615 15.02 0.82 21.15
CA HIS A 615 15.04 1.16 19.73
C HIS A 615 14.06 2.33 19.56
N LEU A 616 14.55 3.47 19.06
CA LEU A 616 13.71 4.60 18.67
C LEU A 616 12.92 4.18 17.43
N ALA A 617 11.59 4.16 17.54
CA ALA A 617 10.73 4.21 16.36
C ALA A 617 10.87 5.61 15.77
N LEU A 618 11.58 5.73 14.65
CA LEU A 618 11.69 6.99 13.91
C LEU A 618 10.30 7.41 13.45
N VAL A 619 9.82 8.56 13.91
CA VAL A 619 8.59 9.19 13.45
C VAL A 619 8.89 9.81 12.08
N GLU A 620 8.35 9.24 11.00
CA GLU A 620 8.35 9.75 9.61
C GLU A 620 9.69 9.86 8.83
N GLU A 621 9.56 9.80 7.50
CA GLU A 621 10.63 9.89 6.49
C GLU A 621 11.17 11.32 6.25
N ASP A 622 10.59 12.36 6.87
CA ASP A 622 11.12 13.74 6.84
C ASP A 622 11.70 14.22 8.20
N SER A 623 11.80 13.34 9.21
CA SER A 623 12.46 13.70 10.46
C SER A 623 13.96 13.41 10.38
N ALA A 624 14.74 14.41 9.97
CA ALA A 624 16.16 14.48 10.36
C ALA A 624 16.26 14.79 11.87
N LEU A 625 15.75 13.91 12.72
CA LEU A 625 16.09 13.93 14.14
C LEU A 625 17.46 13.27 14.30
N ILE A 626 18.50 14.06 14.06
CA ILE A 626 19.87 13.61 14.29
C ILE A 626 20.19 13.82 15.77
N CYS A 627 20.49 12.72 16.45
CA CYS A 627 21.09 12.73 17.78
C CYS A 627 22.54 13.18 17.68
N LYS A 628 22.86 14.36 18.20
CA LYS A 628 24.25 14.73 18.49
C LYS A 628 24.53 14.49 19.97
N THR A 629 25.58 13.73 20.26
CA THR A 629 26.06 13.57 21.64
C THR A 629 27.12 14.64 21.89
N GLU A 630 26.84 15.61 22.74
CA GLU A 630 27.83 16.58 23.20
C GLU A 630 28.82 15.89 24.17
N THR A 631 30.03 16.42 24.28
CA THR A 631 31.13 15.83 25.08
C THR A 631 30.83 15.66 26.57
N ASP A 632 29.76 16.26 27.08
CA ASP A 632 29.29 16.13 28.47
C ASP A 632 28.22 15.04 28.66
N GLY A 633 27.88 14.29 27.60
CA GLY A 633 26.87 13.23 27.63
C GLY A 633 25.44 13.74 27.48
N THR A 634 25.26 15.04 27.18
CA THR A 634 23.96 15.60 26.83
C THR A 634 23.64 15.22 25.38
N ILE A 635 22.48 14.58 25.16
CA ILE A 635 21.96 14.34 23.82
C ILE A 635 21.21 15.61 23.40
N VAL A 636 21.69 16.25 22.35
CA VAL A 636 21.05 17.41 21.73
C VAL A 636 20.41 16.93 20.43
N TRP A 637 19.13 17.25 20.26
CA TRP A 637 18.39 16.98 19.04
C TRP A 637 18.54 18.19 18.12
N GLU A 638 19.09 17.97 16.92
CA GLU A 638 19.22 19.00 15.90
C GLU A 638 18.23 18.71 14.77
N PRO A 639 17.02 19.30 14.79
CA PRO A 639 15.99 19.04 13.79
C PRO A 639 16.32 19.56 12.39
N ASP A 640 17.35 20.41 12.26
CA ASP A 640 17.74 21.08 11.01
C ASP A 640 19.16 20.71 10.53
N TYR A 641 19.79 19.66 11.08
CA TYR A 641 21.17 19.31 10.70
C TYR A 641 21.22 18.64 9.31
N VAL A 642 21.94 19.26 8.38
CA VAL A 642 22.28 18.68 7.07
C VAL A 642 23.72 18.14 7.14
N PRO A 643 23.95 16.82 7.07
CA PRO A 643 25.30 16.25 7.14
C PRO A 643 26.21 16.80 6.06
N ASN A 644 27.43 17.20 6.45
CA ASN A 644 28.49 17.46 5.49
C ASN A 644 28.95 16.11 4.91
N PRO A 645 28.85 15.86 3.59
CA PRO A 645 29.21 14.57 2.99
C PRO A 645 30.70 14.21 3.08
N GLU A 646 31.56 15.12 3.58
CA GLU A 646 33.00 14.88 3.78
C GLU A 646 33.42 14.55 5.23
N GLU A 647 32.50 14.58 6.21
CA GLU A 647 32.81 14.16 7.58
C GLU A 647 32.30 12.73 7.86
N PRO A 648 33.16 11.82 8.37
CA PRO A 648 32.85 10.40 8.52
C PRO A 648 31.89 10.04 9.65
#